data_AF-A0A922ZZM0-F1
#
_entry.id   AF-A0A922ZZM0-F1
#
_cell.length_a   1.000
_cell.length_b   1.000
_cell.length_c   1.000
_cell.angle_alpha   90.00
_cell.angle_beta   90.00
_cell.angle_gamma   90.00
#
_symmetry.space_group_name_H-M   'P 1'
#
loop_
_entity.id
_entity.type
_entity.pdbx_description
1 polymer ?
#
loop_
_entity_poly.entity_id
_entity_poly.type
_entity_poly.pdbx_seq_one_letter_code
_entity_poly.pdbx_strand_id
1 'polypeptide(L)'
;MADQFKLQNKGPNMNIKKFLNCFIAKGLLLFIALQGIAFTSAHAEASFPNGEQGIFGPKQYLRTTGSPNIYEDTFSATPGPGYLIIRNCEADSKHRVTSALIFINGEQIYEPKDFKQDVYILGLPVVLDKINTIRVELRSKPGTYLTIGIGQMLPTVHLTADPSTIILGASATLSWNSGMANTCIIDPGIGEVDVNGFMTVSPTVTTTYTITATAPAGSATASATVTVISPPTVSMSTPLDTIVKGESTLLSWTSAHADTCVIEPGVGAVDVNGTTVISPAESTTYTITATGPGGVATSTVNITVLHPPTVTLSATPATIFEGETATLNWTSVNGNTAILNQGIGQVQVNGSAQVTPDKTRQYTITVTGNGGITTATTTVIVKHHEPIVSITANPETILSGNSTVLTWASSNTHSCVITPGIGSVDPAGTATISPSETTTYTITGSNPDNSASASVTVQVNHEVDIQPINIDMTGTAVDGQTLNLTGTVKVDITNNGLSAVHEPYEVTLFEDSNFNNTYDSGEDQVIGNTTLSSGPGVDETVTVSIDVDATVTFKGSLLFAFVDSGKQVFETNEENNIINSMATCEYVPPVGSFKPALEWEWKKSSISPSSDQVVVTPAVANLTDDNNDGIIDQMDIPAIIFVTHTGDNCDTNGRLRAIHGDGSGEIFTVTGYDIYGTCSPAVGDIDNDGLMDILVMEESGKRMLAFDNQGKLKWASPALNVTSGGSSVTISDLDTDGNPEIIYGRIVLNNDGSKKWTGTGGTGVYNSIAADINLDGFPEVIAGNTVYSHTGQILWQNSAVGNGYTAVANFDEDPFPELVVVSSGYVYLLEHTGQIIWGPIDFPPSGRNRDHGGPPTIADFDSDGQPEIGIAGGYRYVVMEGNGKVRWSAAIQDTSSNVTGSSVFDFEGDGSAEVVYADEMYLFIFRGTTGAQLFKTRIGSRTRTEYPIIVDVDNDNNAEIVVPSNSYHGGYKTGIQVFGDANDT
;
A
#
# COMPACT_ATOMS: atom_id res chain seq x y z
N MET A 1 -56.19 -9.09 -4.99
CA MET A 1 -56.86 -8.12 -4.09
C MET A 1 -55.81 -7.03 -3.85
N ALA A 2 -56.05 -5.77 -4.20
CA ALA A 2 -56.99 -4.82 -3.59
C ALA A 2 -56.52 -4.48 -2.15
N ASP A 3 -56.22 -3.22 -1.77
CA ASP A 3 -56.50 -1.91 -2.38
C ASP A 3 -55.25 -0.97 -2.35
N GLN A 4 -55.02 -0.07 -3.32
CA GLN A 4 -55.47 1.33 -3.37
C GLN A 4 -55.46 2.09 -2.02
N PHE A 5 -54.75 3.23 -1.91
CA PHE A 5 -55.31 4.53 -2.31
C PHE A 5 -54.26 5.59 -2.72
N LYS A 6 -54.71 6.67 -3.39
CA LYS A 6 -53.91 7.87 -3.77
C LYS A 6 -54.49 9.14 -3.16
N LEU A 7 -53.63 10.14 -2.90
CA LEU A 7 -53.83 11.61 -3.01
C LEU A 7 -52.45 12.27 -2.76
N GLN A 8 -51.84 13.17 -3.54
CA GLN A 8 -52.27 14.39 -4.26
C GLN A 8 -52.84 15.49 -3.32
N ASN A 9 -52.50 16.78 -3.43
CA ASN A 9 -52.04 17.55 -4.61
C ASN A 9 -51.46 18.96 -4.25
N LYS A 10 -50.47 19.46 -5.01
CA LYS A 10 -50.18 20.90 -5.32
C LYS A 10 -49.75 21.83 -4.15
N GLY A 11 -48.97 22.91 -4.33
CA GLY A 11 -48.48 23.65 -5.53
C GLY A 11 -49.25 24.96 -5.74
N PRO A 12 -48.61 26.16 -5.80
CA PRO A 12 -47.96 26.71 -7.02
C PRO A 12 -46.57 27.39 -6.78
N ASN A 13 -45.61 27.44 -7.73
CA ASN A 13 -45.47 28.35 -8.90
C ASN A 13 -45.53 29.85 -8.55
N MET A 14 -44.58 30.73 -8.92
CA MET A 14 -43.91 31.02 -10.20
C MET A 14 -42.54 31.78 -9.95
N ASN A 15 -41.60 32.06 -10.87
CA ASN A 15 -41.68 32.30 -12.32
C ASN A 15 -40.30 32.23 -13.06
N ILE A 16 -40.26 31.64 -14.28
CA ILE A 16 -39.55 32.11 -15.53
C ILE A 16 -38.03 32.46 -15.48
N LYS A 17 -37.07 31.93 -16.28
CA LYS A 17 -36.90 31.17 -17.59
C LYS A 17 -35.42 30.65 -17.66
N LYS A 18 -34.77 30.06 -18.69
CA LYS A 18 -34.92 29.06 -19.83
C LYS A 18 -33.61 29.17 -20.70
N PHE A 19 -33.13 28.32 -21.63
CA PHE A 19 -33.51 27.13 -22.46
C PHE A 19 -32.19 26.57 -23.14
N LEU A 20 -32.01 25.50 -23.98
CA LEU A 20 -32.81 24.41 -24.60
C LEU A 20 -31.90 23.29 -25.27
N ASN A 21 -31.82 22.07 -24.68
CA ASN A 21 -31.74 20.72 -25.32
C ASN A 21 -30.50 20.27 -26.17
N CYS A 22 -30.19 18.97 -26.49
CA CYS A 22 -30.83 17.59 -26.50
C CYS A 22 -29.79 16.48 -26.07
N PHE A 23 -29.98 15.14 -25.86
CA PHE A 23 -31.02 14.07 -26.09
C PHE A 23 -30.88 13.21 -27.41
N ILE A 24 -31.00 11.85 -27.51
CA ILE A 24 -31.32 10.74 -26.53
C ILE A 24 -31.07 9.24 -27.01
N ALA A 25 -30.76 8.30 -26.07
CA ALA A 25 -31.12 6.84 -25.95
C ALA A 25 -30.56 5.63 -26.82
N LYS A 26 -30.92 4.38 -26.40
CA LYS A 26 -30.46 3.01 -26.80
C LYS A 26 -31.44 2.20 -27.73
N GLY A 27 -30.95 1.16 -28.45
CA GLY A 27 -31.63 -0.18 -28.50
C GLY A 27 -32.00 -0.93 -29.82
N LEU A 28 -31.13 -1.85 -30.29
CA LEU A 28 -31.30 -3.20 -30.95
C LEU A 28 -32.31 -3.55 -32.11
N LEU A 29 -31.87 -4.49 -32.99
CA LEU A 29 -32.59 -5.46 -33.90
C LEU A 29 -32.92 -5.16 -35.41
N LEU A 30 -32.10 -5.78 -36.29
CA LEU A 30 -32.45 -6.72 -37.40
C LEU A 30 -32.69 -6.28 -38.89
N PHE A 31 -32.20 -7.17 -39.78
CA PHE A 31 -32.49 -7.43 -41.22
C PHE A 31 -31.70 -6.74 -42.36
N ILE A 32 -31.52 -7.53 -43.44
CA ILE A 32 -30.65 -7.33 -44.61
C ILE A 32 -31.49 -6.96 -45.85
N ALA A 33 -31.07 -5.98 -46.66
CA ALA A 33 -31.38 -5.90 -48.10
C ALA A 33 -30.44 -4.96 -48.90
N LEU A 34 -30.24 -5.29 -50.19
CA LEU A 34 -29.54 -4.48 -51.21
C LEU A 34 -30.22 -3.10 -51.40
N GLN A 35 -29.55 -2.01 -51.77
CA GLN A 35 -28.74 -1.79 -52.99
C GLN A 35 -27.71 -0.65 -52.79
N GLY A 36 -26.64 -0.62 -53.61
CA GLY A 36 -25.59 0.40 -53.52
C GLY A 36 -25.66 1.48 -54.61
N ILE A 37 -24.81 2.51 -54.49
CA ILE A 37 -24.38 3.41 -55.58
C ILE A 37 -23.10 4.17 -55.17
N ALA A 38 -22.22 4.42 -56.15
CA ALA A 38 -21.09 5.37 -56.18
C ALA A 38 -20.06 5.41 -55.03
N PHE A 39 -18.79 5.17 -55.41
CA PHE A 39 -17.64 5.79 -54.74
C PHE A 39 -17.73 7.32 -54.85
N THR A 40 -17.50 8.02 -53.73
CA THR A 40 -17.00 9.41 -53.74
C THR A 40 -15.88 9.53 -52.71
N SER A 41 -14.68 9.91 -53.16
CA SER A 41 -13.50 10.06 -52.31
C SER A 41 -13.64 11.27 -51.37
N ALA A 42 -13.79 11.02 -50.08
CA ALA A 42 -13.56 12.04 -49.07
C ALA A 42 -12.10 12.54 -49.15
N HIS A 43 -11.91 13.84 -49.05
CA HIS A 43 -10.57 14.42 -48.83
C HIS A 43 -10.40 14.56 -47.31
N ALA A 44 -9.25 14.16 -46.78
CA ALA A 44 -8.95 14.34 -45.36
C ALA A 44 -8.87 15.83 -45.02
N GLU A 45 -9.43 16.22 -43.86
CA GLU A 45 -9.37 17.60 -43.41
C GLU A 45 -7.95 17.97 -42.92
N ALA A 46 -7.56 19.22 -43.12
CA ALA A 46 -6.25 19.70 -42.71
C ALA A 46 -6.30 20.19 -41.25
N SER A 47 -6.13 19.27 -40.29
CA SER A 47 -5.89 19.61 -38.89
C SER A 47 -4.64 20.48 -38.73
N PHE A 48 -4.69 21.42 -37.78
CA PHE A 48 -3.52 22.13 -37.27
C PHE A 48 -2.85 21.28 -36.16
N PRO A 49 -1.54 21.44 -35.90
CA PRO A 49 -0.89 20.82 -34.74
C PRO A 49 -1.47 21.32 -33.41
N ASN A 50 -1.22 20.55 -32.34
CA ASN A 50 -1.78 20.79 -31.01
C ASN A 50 -1.56 22.25 -30.52
N GLY A 51 -2.61 22.87 -30.00
CA GLY A 51 -2.58 24.19 -29.35
C GLY A 51 -2.76 25.42 -30.26
N GLU A 52 -2.63 25.32 -31.59
CA GLU A 52 -2.84 26.49 -32.47
C GLU A 52 -4.33 26.79 -32.68
N GLN A 53 -4.79 28.00 -32.31
CA GLN A 53 -6.11 28.46 -32.74
C GLN A 53 -6.04 28.94 -34.20
N GLY A 54 -6.61 28.15 -35.11
CA GLY A 54 -6.78 28.52 -36.52
C GLY A 54 -7.71 29.72 -36.68
N ILE A 55 -7.13 30.90 -36.90
CA ILE A 55 -7.86 32.17 -37.11
C ILE A 55 -8.21 32.43 -38.58
N PHE A 56 -7.56 31.72 -39.51
CA PHE A 56 -7.91 31.70 -40.92
C PHE A 56 -7.62 30.33 -41.54
N GLY A 57 -8.51 29.86 -42.43
CA GLY A 57 -8.37 28.56 -43.09
C GLY A 57 -8.70 27.36 -42.18
N PRO A 58 -8.33 26.14 -42.58
CA PRO A 58 -7.62 25.79 -43.82
C PRO A 58 -8.49 26.09 -45.06
N LYS A 59 -7.99 26.94 -45.96
CA LYS A 59 -8.70 27.36 -47.18
C LYS A 59 -7.94 26.93 -48.43
N GLN A 60 -8.62 26.21 -49.32
CA GLN A 60 -8.05 25.77 -50.60
C GLN A 60 -8.23 26.83 -51.69
N TYR A 61 -7.17 27.08 -52.45
CA TYR A 61 -7.13 27.97 -53.61
C TYR A 61 -6.73 27.17 -54.86
N LEU A 62 -7.63 27.10 -55.85
CA LEU A 62 -7.49 26.22 -57.02
C LEU A 62 -7.16 27.00 -58.31
N ARG A 63 -6.05 26.66 -58.95
CA ARG A 63 -5.64 27.20 -60.25
C ARG A 63 -6.57 26.70 -61.37
N THR A 64 -7.37 27.59 -61.95
CA THR A 64 -8.24 27.29 -63.10
C THR A 64 -7.55 27.60 -64.45
N THR A 65 -8.27 27.44 -65.56
CA THR A 65 -7.77 27.70 -66.92
C THR A 65 -7.80 29.20 -67.28
N GLY A 66 -6.71 29.72 -67.84
CA GLY A 66 -6.61 31.10 -68.34
C GLY A 66 -5.46 31.87 -67.69
N SER A 67 -5.61 33.19 -67.57
CA SER A 67 -4.72 34.06 -66.78
C SER A 67 -4.54 33.56 -65.34
N PRO A 68 -3.45 33.92 -64.63
CA PRO A 68 -3.27 33.60 -63.20
C PRO A 68 -4.51 33.90 -62.35
N ASN A 69 -4.82 33.02 -61.41
CA ASN A 69 -5.91 33.27 -60.46
C ASN A 69 -5.39 34.17 -59.34
N ILE A 70 -6.12 35.24 -59.04
CA ILE A 70 -5.87 36.10 -57.87
C ILE A 70 -7.05 35.90 -56.93
N TYR A 71 -6.74 35.62 -55.66
CA TYR A 71 -7.68 35.57 -54.56
C TYR A 71 -7.27 36.61 -53.53
N GLU A 72 -8.24 37.34 -52.99
CA GLU A 72 -8.06 38.32 -51.92
C GLU A 72 -9.14 38.05 -50.88
N ASP A 73 -8.71 37.73 -49.66
CA ASP A 73 -9.58 37.44 -48.51
C ASP A 73 -9.19 38.33 -47.32
N THR A 74 -10.11 38.51 -46.38
CA THR A 74 -9.86 39.24 -45.13
C THR A 74 -10.21 38.40 -43.92
N PHE A 75 -9.49 38.61 -42.82
CA PHE A 75 -9.73 37.92 -41.54
C PHE A 75 -9.36 38.81 -40.36
N SER A 76 -10.04 38.62 -39.24
CA SER A 76 -9.71 39.30 -37.98
C SER A 76 -8.71 38.45 -37.19
N ALA A 77 -7.77 39.10 -36.52
CA ALA A 77 -6.82 38.49 -35.59
C ALA A 77 -6.65 39.39 -34.37
N THR A 78 -5.94 38.93 -33.33
CA THR A 78 -5.49 39.84 -32.27
C THR A 78 -4.10 40.36 -32.63
N PRO A 79 -3.83 41.69 -32.61
CA PRO A 79 -2.59 42.24 -33.14
C PRO A 79 -1.33 41.67 -32.47
N GLY A 80 -0.40 41.15 -33.26
CA GLY A 80 0.78 40.45 -32.74
C GLY A 80 1.37 39.45 -33.74
N PRO A 81 2.23 38.52 -33.27
CA PRO A 81 2.71 37.43 -34.10
C PRO A 81 1.59 36.41 -34.42
N GLY A 82 1.73 35.75 -35.55
CA GLY A 82 1.00 34.54 -35.93
C GLY A 82 1.85 33.67 -36.85
N TYR A 83 1.34 32.51 -37.25
CA TYR A 83 2.06 31.57 -38.10
C TYR A 83 1.25 31.22 -39.36
N LEU A 84 1.88 31.31 -40.53
CA LEU A 84 1.27 31.02 -41.84
C LEU A 84 1.70 29.62 -42.30
N ILE A 85 0.73 28.73 -42.52
CA ILE A 85 0.95 27.36 -43.01
C ILE A 85 0.32 27.20 -44.40
N ILE A 86 1.08 26.63 -45.34
CA ILE A 86 0.64 26.34 -46.70
C ILE A 86 0.98 24.89 -47.04
N ARG A 87 -0.03 24.05 -47.32
CA ARG A 87 0.14 22.72 -47.93
C ARG A 87 0.05 22.85 -49.45
N ASN A 88 1.08 22.38 -50.16
CA ASN A 88 1.18 22.46 -51.62
C ASN A 88 0.67 21.17 -52.27
N CYS A 89 -0.66 21.10 -52.41
CA CYS A 89 -1.48 19.97 -52.85
C CYS A 89 -1.41 18.72 -51.92
N GLU A 90 -1.71 17.52 -52.45
CA GLU A 90 -1.49 16.24 -51.75
C GLU A 90 -0.03 15.81 -51.76
N ALA A 91 0.35 14.90 -50.86
CA ALA A 91 1.70 14.35 -50.79
C ALA A 91 2.16 13.71 -52.12
N ASP A 92 1.23 13.13 -52.89
CA ASP A 92 1.50 12.52 -54.20
C ASP A 92 1.93 13.50 -55.31
N SER A 93 1.90 14.81 -55.02
CA SER A 93 2.42 15.89 -55.87
C SER A 93 1.71 16.07 -57.24
N LYS A 94 0.62 15.36 -57.55
CA LYS A 94 -0.05 15.43 -58.87
C LYS A 94 -0.56 16.84 -59.18
N HIS A 95 -1.10 17.52 -58.17
CA HIS A 95 -1.71 18.85 -58.24
C HIS A 95 -0.80 19.97 -57.72
N ARG A 96 0.53 19.75 -57.72
CA ARG A 96 1.51 20.67 -57.11
C ARG A 96 1.60 22.02 -57.82
N VAL A 97 1.49 23.10 -57.06
CA VAL A 97 1.75 24.48 -57.51
C VAL A 97 3.26 24.68 -57.60
N THR A 98 3.72 25.10 -58.79
CA THR A 98 5.14 25.36 -59.10
C THR A 98 5.46 26.85 -59.27
N SER A 99 4.49 27.73 -59.00
CA SER A 99 4.64 29.19 -59.06
C SER A 99 3.42 29.87 -58.45
N ALA A 100 3.63 30.64 -57.39
CA ALA A 100 2.64 31.53 -56.81
C ALA A 100 3.31 32.78 -56.21
N LEU A 101 2.50 33.77 -55.85
CA LEU A 101 2.83 34.81 -54.88
C LEU A 101 1.82 34.75 -53.74
N ILE A 102 2.27 34.99 -52.50
CA ILE A 102 1.40 35.16 -51.34
C ILE A 102 1.79 36.45 -50.62
N PHE A 103 0.80 37.25 -50.27
CA PHE A 103 0.96 38.48 -49.49
C PHE A 103 0.09 38.44 -48.24
N ILE A 104 0.59 39.01 -47.15
CA ILE A 104 -0.18 39.35 -45.94
C ILE A 104 -0.06 40.85 -45.72
N ASN A 105 -1.18 41.55 -45.56
CA ASN A 105 -1.27 43.01 -45.35
C ASN A 105 -0.52 43.88 -46.38
N GLY A 106 -0.30 43.32 -47.58
CA GLY A 106 0.44 43.95 -48.68
C GLY A 106 1.94 43.64 -48.73
N GLU A 107 2.51 43.02 -47.68
CA GLU A 107 3.88 42.51 -47.68
C GLU A 107 3.96 41.18 -48.44
N GLN A 108 4.99 40.99 -49.28
CA GLN A 108 5.17 39.77 -50.08
C GLN A 108 5.88 38.70 -49.25
N ILE A 109 5.14 37.67 -48.84
CA ILE A 109 5.60 36.63 -47.92
C ILE A 109 6.24 35.44 -48.67
N TYR A 110 5.70 35.06 -49.84
CA TYR A 110 6.24 33.99 -50.67
C TYR A 110 6.24 34.35 -52.15
N GLU A 111 7.23 33.84 -52.90
CA GLU A 111 7.41 34.12 -54.33
C GLU A 111 7.73 32.87 -55.18
N PRO A 112 7.72 32.97 -56.53
CA PRO A 112 7.81 31.81 -57.41
C PRO A 112 9.02 30.88 -57.23
N LYS A 113 10.10 31.34 -56.59
CA LYS A 113 11.31 30.52 -56.34
C LYS A 113 11.12 29.52 -55.18
N ASP A 114 10.13 29.74 -54.33
CA ASP A 114 9.93 28.99 -53.08
C ASP A 114 9.08 27.73 -53.32
N PHE A 115 8.20 27.77 -54.33
CA PHE A 115 7.35 26.68 -54.79
C PHE A 115 8.12 25.67 -55.70
N LYS A 116 9.28 25.20 -55.23
CA LYS A 116 10.07 24.14 -55.90
C LYS A 116 9.37 22.77 -55.80
N GLN A 117 9.80 21.82 -56.62
CA GLN A 117 9.06 20.57 -56.84
C GLN A 117 8.99 19.65 -55.60
N ASP A 118 9.91 19.79 -54.66
CA ASP A 118 10.01 18.87 -53.50
C ASP A 118 9.34 19.43 -52.22
N VAL A 119 8.90 20.69 -52.21
CA VAL A 119 8.46 21.37 -50.97
C VAL A 119 6.97 21.17 -50.72
N TYR A 120 6.61 20.14 -49.93
CA TYR A 120 5.21 19.77 -49.64
C TYR A 120 4.50 20.77 -48.70
N ILE A 121 5.16 21.20 -47.62
CA ILE A 121 4.63 22.21 -46.68
C ILE A 121 5.57 23.42 -46.68
N LEU A 122 4.98 24.61 -46.60
CA LEU A 122 5.64 25.90 -46.48
C LEU A 122 5.08 26.60 -45.23
N GLY A 123 5.93 26.93 -44.26
CA GLY A 123 5.54 27.50 -42.97
C GLY A 123 6.50 28.59 -42.49
N LEU A 124 5.98 29.72 -41.99
CA LEU A 124 6.79 30.80 -41.41
C LEU A 124 5.95 31.77 -40.53
N PRO A 125 6.59 32.50 -39.59
CA PRO A 125 5.92 33.53 -38.81
C PRO A 125 5.51 34.73 -39.67
N VAL A 126 4.41 35.36 -39.29
CA VAL A 126 3.85 36.59 -39.89
C VAL A 126 3.45 37.55 -38.78
N VAL A 127 3.44 38.86 -39.06
CA VAL A 127 2.86 39.86 -38.16
C VAL A 127 1.43 40.14 -38.59
N LEU A 128 0.52 40.17 -37.63
CA LEU A 128 -0.92 40.33 -37.84
C LEU A 128 -1.43 41.61 -37.20
N ASP A 129 -2.32 42.28 -37.93
CA ASP A 129 -3.14 43.41 -37.49
C ASP A 129 -4.49 42.93 -36.95
N LYS A 130 -5.31 43.87 -36.45
CA LYS A 130 -6.68 43.57 -36.00
C LYS A 130 -7.60 43.11 -37.15
N ILE A 131 -7.33 43.59 -38.36
CA ILE A 131 -8.01 43.19 -39.60
C ILE A 131 -6.90 42.99 -40.63
N ASN A 132 -6.80 41.77 -41.14
CA ASN A 132 -5.76 41.35 -42.07
C ASN A 132 -6.34 41.15 -43.47
N THR A 133 -5.45 41.17 -44.45
CA THR A 133 -5.72 40.81 -45.84
C THR A 133 -4.72 39.73 -46.26
N ILE A 134 -5.19 38.67 -46.89
CA ILE A 134 -4.34 37.68 -47.57
C ILE A 134 -4.62 37.73 -49.07
N ARG A 135 -3.55 37.82 -49.86
CA ARG A 135 -3.63 37.80 -51.33
C ARG A 135 -2.83 36.62 -51.88
N VAL A 136 -3.49 35.72 -52.59
CA VAL A 136 -2.90 34.50 -53.17
C VAL A 136 -3.00 34.59 -54.69
N GLU A 137 -1.87 34.59 -55.38
CA GLU A 137 -1.82 34.63 -56.85
C GLU A 137 -1.17 33.36 -57.42
N LEU A 138 -1.99 32.47 -57.99
CA LEU A 138 -1.55 31.19 -58.53
C LEU A 138 -1.20 31.31 -60.02
N ARG A 139 0.04 31.00 -60.37
CA ARG A 139 0.63 31.17 -61.71
C ARG A 139 0.99 29.85 -62.41
N SER A 140 0.85 28.72 -61.72
CA SER A 140 1.12 27.34 -62.17
C SER A 140 0.15 26.82 -63.26
N LYS A 141 0.34 25.55 -63.68
CA LYS A 141 -0.55 24.81 -64.59
C LYS A 141 -1.98 24.74 -64.01
N PRO A 142 -3.05 24.78 -64.84
CA PRO A 142 -4.42 24.53 -64.36
C PRO A 142 -4.56 23.17 -63.66
N GLY A 143 -5.43 23.10 -62.65
CA GLY A 143 -5.68 21.92 -61.82
C GLY A 143 -4.79 21.80 -60.58
N THR A 144 -3.93 22.78 -60.27
CA THR A 144 -3.07 22.77 -59.06
C THR A 144 -3.64 23.63 -57.94
N TYR A 145 -3.40 23.29 -56.68
CA TYR A 145 -3.89 24.09 -55.55
C TYR A 145 -2.90 24.24 -54.39
N LEU A 146 -3.13 25.28 -53.59
CA LEU A 146 -2.59 25.44 -52.24
C LEU A 146 -3.74 25.34 -51.23
N THR A 147 -3.49 24.76 -50.07
CA THR A 147 -4.38 24.88 -48.90
C THR A 147 -3.64 25.69 -47.83
N ILE A 148 -4.22 26.81 -47.39
CA ILE A 148 -3.56 27.79 -46.51
C ILE A 148 -4.33 27.93 -45.20
N GLY A 149 -3.61 27.90 -44.08
CA GLY A 149 -4.11 28.24 -42.75
C GLY A 149 -3.22 29.29 -42.07
N ILE A 150 -3.77 30.02 -41.10
CA ILE A 150 -3.04 30.93 -40.23
C ILE A 150 -3.50 30.71 -38.80
N GLY A 151 -2.55 30.52 -37.88
CA GLY A 151 -2.79 30.34 -36.45
C GLY A 151 -2.22 31.47 -35.61
N GLN A 152 -2.73 31.60 -34.37
CA GLN A 152 -2.05 32.27 -33.27
C GLN A 152 -2.00 31.33 -32.07
N MET A 153 -0.87 31.34 -31.36
CA MET A 153 -0.69 30.57 -30.13
C MET A 153 -1.28 31.33 -28.95
N LEU A 154 -2.20 30.70 -28.23
CA LEU A 154 -2.69 31.16 -26.93
C LEU A 154 -1.62 30.86 -25.85
N PRO A 155 -1.56 31.63 -24.75
CA PRO A 155 -0.72 31.26 -23.63
C PRO A 155 -1.25 30.00 -22.94
N THR A 156 -0.36 29.20 -22.35
CA THR A 156 -0.70 28.15 -21.38
C THR A 156 -0.32 28.62 -19.99
N VAL A 157 -0.92 28.06 -18.94
CA VAL A 157 -0.49 28.31 -17.56
C VAL A 157 -0.90 27.17 -16.63
N HIS A 158 0.00 26.83 -15.70
CA HIS A 158 -0.20 25.89 -14.62
C HIS A 158 0.15 26.57 -13.28
N LEU A 159 -0.56 26.21 -12.22
CA LEU A 159 -0.33 26.69 -10.85
C LEU A 159 -0.57 25.52 -9.91
N THR A 160 0.42 25.19 -9.08
CA THR A 160 0.35 24.22 -7.99
C THR A 160 0.53 24.92 -6.64
N ALA A 161 0.25 24.22 -5.55
CA ALA A 161 0.47 24.69 -4.19
C ALA A 161 0.97 23.52 -3.34
N ASP A 162 2.17 23.66 -2.79
CA ASP A 162 2.85 22.61 -2.03
C ASP A 162 3.29 23.11 -0.62
N PRO A 163 2.90 22.42 0.48
CA PRO A 163 1.86 21.41 0.53
C PRO A 163 0.49 22.04 0.26
N SER A 164 -0.41 21.29 -0.38
CA SER A 164 -1.78 21.73 -0.68
C SER A 164 -2.66 21.89 0.57
N THR A 165 -2.19 21.40 1.72
CA THR A 165 -2.82 21.56 3.04
C THR A 165 -1.79 21.98 4.07
N ILE A 166 -2.09 23.01 4.88
CA ILE A 166 -1.22 23.54 5.93
C ILE A 166 -1.95 23.68 7.27
N ILE A 167 -1.21 23.45 8.36
CA ILE A 167 -1.66 23.80 9.70
C ILE A 167 -1.64 25.32 9.87
N LEU A 168 -2.67 25.89 10.52
CA LEU A 168 -2.81 27.33 10.74
C LEU A 168 -1.56 27.96 11.36
N GLY A 169 -0.87 28.80 10.58
CA GLY A 169 0.38 29.46 10.96
C GLY A 169 1.63 28.96 10.23
N ALA A 170 1.54 27.84 9.51
CA ALA A 170 2.57 27.39 8.58
C ALA A 170 2.47 28.13 7.22
N SER A 171 3.12 27.59 6.18
CA SER A 171 3.17 28.18 4.84
C SER A 171 3.18 27.12 3.75
N ALA A 172 2.54 27.42 2.63
CA ALA A 172 2.66 26.66 1.38
C ALA A 172 3.44 27.49 0.35
N THR A 173 4.08 26.85 -0.62
CA THR A 173 4.69 27.47 -1.79
C THR A 173 3.76 27.32 -2.97
N LEU A 174 3.32 28.43 -3.54
CA LEU A 174 2.69 28.44 -4.85
C LEU A 174 3.78 28.37 -5.92
N SER A 175 3.64 27.48 -6.89
CA SER A 175 4.59 27.33 -8.01
C SER A 175 3.83 27.41 -9.33
N TRP A 176 4.35 28.16 -10.31
CA TRP A 176 3.66 28.37 -11.58
C TRP A 176 4.61 28.42 -12.78
N ASN A 177 4.08 27.97 -13.91
CA ASN A 177 4.72 28.05 -15.22
C ASN A 177 3.69 28.55 -16.25
N SER A 178 4.11 29.40 -17.18
CA SER A 178 3.29 29.79 -18.34
C SER A 178 4.07 29.76 -19.66
N GLY A 179 3.48 29.09 -20.65
CA GLY A 179 3.95 29.12 -22.03
C GLY A 179 3.40 30.34 -22.76
N MET A 180 4.24 30.99 -23.58
CA MET A 180 3.86 32.07 -24.51
C MET A 180 3.19 33.33 -23.89
N ALA A 181 3.18 33.46 -22.57
CA ALA A 181 2.65 34.63 -21.86
C ALA A 181 3.63 35.82 -21.86
N ASN A 182 3.08 37.02 -21.67
CA ASN A 182 3.85 38.26 -21.48
C ASN A 182 3.75 38.81 -20.04
N THR A 183 2.65 38.57 -19.35
CA THR A 183 2.47 38.88 -17.92
C THR A 183 1.65 37.80 -17.23
N CYS A 184 1.89 37.60 -15.94
CA CYS A 184 1.08 36.77 -15.07
C CYS A 184 0.56 37.59 -13.88
N ILE A 185 -0.65 37.28 -13.41
CA ILE A 185 -1.24 37.89 -12.21
C ILE A 185 -1.81 36.76 -11.36
N ILE A 186 -1.49 36.71 -10.06
CA ILE A 186 -2.08 35.78 -9.10
C ILE A 186 -3.01 36.52 -8.14
N ASP A 187 -4.26 36.09 -8.09
CA ASP A 187 -5.23 36.51 -7.08
C ASP A 187 -5.63 35.32 -6.18
N PRO A 188 -6.05 35.54 -4.92
CA PRO A 188 -6.20 36.84 -4.28
C PRO A 188 -4.90 37.39 -3.69
N GLY A 189 -4.63 38.67 -3.93
CA GLY A 189 -3.77 39.49 -3.07
C GLY A 189 -2.26 39.37 -3.28
N ILE A 190 -1.79 38.65 -4.29
CA ILE A 190 -0.38 38.66 -4.72
C ILE A 190 -0.16 39.75 -5.78
N GLY A 191 -0.97 39.76 -6.85
CA GLY A 191 -0.88 40.71 -7.95
C GLY A 191 0.00 40.23 -9.10
N GLU A 192 0.65 41.17 -9.81
CA GLU A 192 1.49 40.89 -10.97
C GLU A 192 2.78 40.16 -10.56
N VAL A 193 3.11 39.09 -11.29
CA VAL A 193 4.26 38.20 -11.07
C VAL A 193 4.98 37.89 -12.38
N ASP A 194 6.24 37.46 -12.28
CA ASP A 194 6.99 36.94 -13.43
C ASP A 194 6.27 35.72 -14.05
N VAL A 195 6.43 35.53 -15.36
CA VAL A 195 5.69 34.52 -16.14
C VAL A 195 5.93 33.06 -15.69
N ASN A 196 7.05 32.80 -15.03
CA ASN A 196 7.37 31.55 -14.34
C ASN A 196 7.96 31.91 -12.97
N GLY A 197 7.60 31.18 -11.92
CA GLY A 197 8.12 31.48 -10.58
C GLY A 197 7.50 30.66 -9.46
N PHE A 198 7.88 30.99 -8.24
CA PHE A 198 7.33 30.43 -7.01
C PHE A 198 7.20 31.52 -5.93
N MET A 199 6.27 31.36 -5.01
CA MET A 199 6.04 32.28 -3.89
C MET A 199 5.44 31.58 -2.67
N THR A 200 6.12 31.70 -1.53
CA THR A 200 5.62 31.22 -0.24
C THR A 200 4.47 32.11 0.26
N VAL A 201 3.38 31.47 0.69
CA VAL A 201 2.16 32.09 1.23
C VAL A 201 1.77 31.45 2.57
N SER A 202 1.25 32.26 3.49
CA SER A 202 0.69 31.81 4.78
C SER A 202 -0.77 32.27 4.92
N PRO A 203 -1.71 31.69 4.16
CA PRO A 203 -3.13 31.99 4.34
C PRO A 203 -3.62 31.52 5.72
N THR A 204 -4.53 32.28 6.32
CA THR A 204 -5.11 31.98 7.64
C THR A 204 -6.49 31.30 7.57
N VAL A 205 -6.97 31.06 6.35
CA VAL A 205 -8.20 30.32 5.99
C VAL A 205 -7.96 29.65 4.64
N THR A 206 -8.66 28.54 4.35
CA THR A 206 -8.57 27.85 3.05
C THR A 206 -8.74 28.85 1.89
N THR A 207 -7.72 28.95 1.04
CA THR A 207 -7.62 29.99 0.00
C THR A 207 -7.28 29.34 -1.34
N THR A 208 -8.17 29.53 -2.33
CA THR A 208 -7.89 29.19 -3.73
C THR A 208 -7.21 30.36 -4.41
N TYR A 209 -5.96 30.16 -4.81
CA TYR A 209 -5.21 31.08 -5.67
C TYR A 209 -5.51 30.75 -7.13
N THR A 210 -5.64 31.77 -7.96
CA THR A 210 -5.87 31.69 -9.41
C THR A 210 -4.85 32.56 -10.12
N ILE A 211 -4.06 31.96 -10.99
CA ILE A 211 -3.17 32.68 -11.90
C ILE A 211 -3.90 33.00 -13.21
N THR A 212 -3.66 34.18 -13.75
CA THR A 212 -4.07 34.59 -15.10
C THR A 212 -2.82 34.95 -15.91
N ALA A 213 -2.49 34.14 -16.90
CA ALA A 213 -1.41 34.41 -17.86
C ALA A 213 -1.96 35.09 -19.11
N THR A 214 -1.34 36.19 -19.52
CA THR A 214 -1.85 37.05 -20.62
C THR A 214 -0.80 37.25 -21.71
N ALA A 215 -1.22 37.09 -22.96
CA ALA A 215 -0.44 37.36 -24.17
C ALA A 215 -1.27 38.21 -25.16
N PRO A 216 -0.67 38.82 -26.20
CA PRO A 216 -1.41 39.51 -27.25
C PRO A 216 -2.48 38.67 -27.94
N ALA A 217 -2.33 37.34 -28.01
CA ALA A 217 -3.32 36.46 -28.63
C ALA A 217 -4.56 36.21 -27.76
N GLY A 218 -4.40 36.20 -26.43
CA GLY A 218 -5.44 35.84 -25.47
C GLY A 218 -4.88 35.59 -24.06
N SER A 219 -5.67 34.98 -23.18
CA SER A 219 -5.28 34.68 -21.79
C SER A 219 -5.73 33.30 -21.35
N ALA A 220 -4.96 32.66 -20.47
CA ALA A 220 -5.27 31.38 -19.84
C ALA A 220 -5.25 31.52 -18.31
N THR A 221 -5.89 30.59 -17.61
CA THR A 221 -6.03 30.61 -16.15
C THR A 221 -5.89 29.21 -15.55
N ALA A 222 -5.17 29.11 -14.43
CA ALA A 222 -5.09 27.91 -13.60
C ALA A 222 -5.30 28.28 -12.12
N SER A 223 -5.61 27.30 -11.26
CA SER A 223 -5.90 27.55 -9.85
C SER A 223 -5.43 26.42 -8.94
N ALA A 224 -4.82 26.79 -7.81
CA ALA A 224 -4.43 25.87 -6.74
C ALA A 224 -5.07 26.29 -5.41
N THR A 225 -5.48 25.33 -4.59
CA THR A 225 -6.09 25.60 -3.28
C THR A 225 -5.14 25.21 -2.17
N VAL A 226 -4.83 26.17 -1.29
CA VAL A 226 -4.16 25.91 -0.01
C VAL A 226 -5.25 25.74 1.05
N THR A 227 -5.44 24.52 1.50
CA THR A 227 -6.37 24.18 2.60
C THR A 227 -5.71 24.52 3.94
N VAL A 228 -6.43 25.23 4.83
CA VAL A 228 -5.90 25.63 6.14
C VAL A 228 -6.67 24.91 7.23
N ILE A 229 -5.99 24.02 7.95
CA ILE A 229 -6.52 23.23 9.06
C ILE A 229 -6.06 23.82 10.40
N SER A 230 -7.00 24.04 11.31
CA SER A 230 -6.68 24.50 12.67
C SER A 230 -6.19 23.33 13.53
N PRO A 231 -5.17 23.54 14.40
CA PRO A 231 -4.89 22.61 15.49
C PRO A 231 -6.11 22.40 16.38
N PRO A 232 -6.35 21.18 16.90
CA PRO A 232 -7.35 20.96 17.93
C PRO A 232 -7.03 21.76 19.19
N THR A 233 -8.07 22.06 19.95
CA THR A 233 -7.98 22.63 21.29
C THR A 233 -8.91 21.86 22.21
N VAL A 234 -8.49 21.56 23.44
CA VAL A 234 -9.32 20.88 24.43
C VAL A 234 -9.09 21.42 25.83
N SER A 235 -10.15 21.48 26.63
CA SER A 235 -10.06 21.76 28.06
C SER A 235 -10.95 20.81 28.84
N MET A 236 -10.42 20.19 29.90
CA MET A 236 -11.17 19.31 30.80
C MET A 236 -11.15 19.89 32.22
N SER A 237 -12.25 19.66 32.95
CA SER A 237 -12.49 20.21 34.28
C SER A 237 -13.32 19.25 35.13
N THR A 238 -13.33 19.47 36.44
CA THR A 238 -14.16 18.77 37.42
C THR A 238 -14.75 19.79 38.41
N PRO A 239 -15.99 19.63 38.90
CA PRO A 239 -16.52 20.42 40.01
C PRO A 239 -15.97 19.95 41.37
N LEU A 240 -15.36 18.77 41.44
CA LEU A 240 -14.81 18.18 42.66
C LEU A 240 -13.58 17.33 42.34
N ASP A 241 -12.41 17.83 42.74
CA ASP A 241 -11.08 17.21 42.53
C ASP A 241 -10.70 16.20 43.63
N THR A 242 -11.52 16.08 44.68
CA THR A 242 -11.22 15.29 45.87
C THR A 242 -12.50 14.57 46.32
N ILE A 243 -12.51 13.24 46.26
CA ILE A 243 -13.67 12.39 46.59
C ILE A 243 -13.33 11.38 47.69
N VAL A 244 -14.31 10.86 48.41
CA VAL A 244 -14.14 9.69 49.28
C VAL A 244 -14.24 8.41 48.45
N LYS A 245 -13.46 7.36 48.79
CA LYS A 245 -13.49 6.09 48.04
C LYS A 245 -14.90 5.48 48.00
N GLY A 246 -15.45 5.35 46.79
CA GLY A 246 -16.82 4.89 46.53
C GLY A 246 -17.82 6.00 46.16
N GLU A 247 -17.43 7.27 46.27
CA GLU A 247 -18.17 8.39 45.68
C GLU A 247 -17.84 8.55 44.17
N SER A 248 -18.48 9.52 43.52
CA SER A 248 -18.32 9.81 42.09
C SER A 248 -18.13 11.31 41.85
N THR A 249 -17.37 11.69 40.82
CA THR A 249 -17.30 13.08 40.34
C THR A 249 -17.55 13.15 38.82
N LEU A 250 -17.73 14.36 38.30
CA LEU A 250 -18.05 14.60 36.90
C LEU A 250 -16.85 15.21 36.16
N LEU A 251 -16.30 14.51 35.17
CA LEU A 251 -15.44 15.15 34.18
C LEU A 251 -16.31 15.91 33.19
N SER A 252 -15.94 17.15 32.87
CA SER A 252 -16.59 17.99 31.87
C SER A 252 -15.54 18.58 30.94
N TRP A 253 -15.68 18.37 29.63
CA TRP A 253 -14.73 18.85 28.64
C TRP A 253 -15.39 19.53 27.46
N THR A 254 -14.64 20.43 26.85
CA THR A 254 -14.98 21.04 25.56
C THR A 254 -13.76 21.04 24.65
N SER A 255 -14.01 20.88 23.34
CA SER A 255 -12.99 20.97 22.31
C SER A 255 -13.47 21.72 21.07
N ALA A 256 -12.53 22.19 20.26
CA ALA A 256 -12.76 22.74 18.93
C ALA A 256 -11.63 22.30 17.98
N HIS A 257 -11.97 22.06 16.72
CA HIS A 257 -11.08 21.53 15.67
C HIS A 257 -10.49 20.13 15.97
N ALA A 258 -11.17 19.36 16.82
CA ALA A 258 -10.98 17.93 16.99
C ALA A 258 -12.16 17.17 16.36
N ASP A 259 -11.87 16.02 15.77
CA ASP A 259 -12.84 15.07 15.22
C ASP A 259 -13.16 13.96 16.24
N THR A 260 -12.19 13.59 17.08
CA THR A 260 -12.33 12.59 18.15
C THR A 260 -11.74 13.07 19.48
N CYS A 261 -12.25 12.52 20.59
CA CYS A 261 -11.70 12.68 21.93
C CYS A 261 -11.59 11.30 22.61
N VAL A 262 -10.54 11.10 23.40
CA VAL A 262 -10.31 9.89 24.22
C VAL A 262 -9.90 10.33 25.62
N ILE A 263 -10.45 9.70 26.66
CA ILE A 263 -10.11 9.97 28.07
C ILE A 263 -9.48 8.72 28.71
N GLU A 264 -8.22 8.84 29.14
CA GLU A 264 -7.50 7.79 29.84
C GLU A 264 -7.10 8.22 31.27
N PRO A 265 -7.04 7.28 32.25
CA PRO A 265 -7.24 5.85 32.11
C PRO A 265 -8.72 5.43 32.15
N GLY A 266 -9.11 4.51 31.26
CA GLY A 266 -10.30 3.65 31.44
C GLY A 266 -11.66 4.32 31.26
N VAL A 267 -11.73 5.44 30.53
CA VAL A 267 -13.01 5.99 30.03
C VAL A 267 -13.13 5.76 28.51
N GLY A 268 -12.02 5.74 27.77
CA GLY A 268 -11.99 5.44 26.34
C GLY A 268 -12.49 6.58 25.47
N ALA A 269 -13.01 6.26 24.29
CA ALA A 269 -13.50 7.23 23.31
C ALA A 269 -14.76 7.96 23.81
N VAL A 270 -14.85 9.26 23.55
CA VAL A 270 -15.95 10.13 23.97
C VAL A 270 -16.28 11.19 22.92
N ASP A 271 -17.51 11.73 22.98
CA ASP A 271 -17.92 12.90 22.17
C ASP A 271 -16.94 14.06 22.32
N VAL A 272 -16.67 14.79 21.22
CA VAL A 272 -15.75 15.93 21.20
C VAL A 272 -16.06 17.04 22.22
N ASN A 273 -17.31 17.16 22.65
CA ASN A 273 -17.75 18.03 23.74
C ASN A 273 -18.76 17.26 24.62
N GLY A 274 -18.50 17.10 25.91
CA GLY A 274 -19.32 16.22 26.74
C GLY A 274 -19.02 16.26 28.24
N THR A 275 -19.71 15.38 28.97
CA THR A 275 -19.47 15.12 30.40
C THR A 275 -19.63 13.63 30.70
N THR A 276 -18.87 13.11 31.67
CA THR A 276 -19.01 11.72 32.14
C THR A 276 -18.76 11.61 33.64
N VAL A 277 -19.37 10.60 34.27
CA VAL A 277 -19.29 10.35 35.71
C VAL A 277 -18.24 9.27 35.98
N ILE A 278 -17.28 9.58 36.85
CA ILE A 278 -16.17 8.69 37.20
C ILE A 278 -16.14 8.40 38.71
N SER A 279 -15.79 7.17 39.06
CA SER A 279 -15.60 6.70 40.45
C SER A 279 -14.26 5.97 40.61
N PRO A 280 -13.10 6.67 40.48
CA PRO A 280 -11.80 6.03 40.65
C PRO A 280 -11.66 5.42 42.05
N ALA A 281 -11.11 4.21 42.12
CA ALA A 281 -10.90 3.51 43.39
C ALA A 281 -9.67 4.00 44.16
N GLU A 282 -8.74 4.68 43.48
CA GLU A 282 -7.47 5.20 43.98
C GLU A 282 -7.20 6.58 43.31
N SER A 283 -6.34 7.42 43.87
CA SER A 283 -6.06 8.75 43.30
C SER A 283 -5.54 8.64 41.86
N THR A 284 -6.25 9.24 40.90
CA THR A 284 -6.09 9.01 39.46
C THR A 284 -5.99 10.33 38.71
N THR A 285 -5.02 10.46 37.80
CA THR A 285 -4.95 11.55 36.82
C THR A 285 -5.63 11.10 35.54
N TYR A 286 -6.70 11.80 35.16
CA TYR A 286 -7.36 11.62 33.87
C TYR A 286 -6.78 12.61 32.86
N THR A 287 -6.49 12.13 31.66
CA THR A 287 -6.00 12.91 30.52
C THR A 287 -7.01 12.75 29.39
N ILE A 288 -7.56 13.86 28.90
CA ILE A 288 -8.25 13.88 27.61
C ILE A 288 -7.23 14.18 26.52
N THR A 289 -7.27 13.41 25.45
CA THR A 289 -6.57 13.67 24.18
C THR A 289 -7.64 13.94 23.13
N ALA A 290 -7.55 15.09 22.48
CA ALA A 290 -8.43 15.49 21.39
C ALA A 290 -7.62 15.53 20.09
N THR A 291 -8.08 14.78 19.10
CA THR A 291 -7.39 14.57 17.81
C THR A 291 -8.22 15.15 16.69
N GLY A 292 -7.59 15.82 15.75
CA GLY A 292 -8.21 16.37 14.54
C GLY A 292 -7.18 16.59 13.45
N PRO A 293 -7.54 17.22 12.32
CA PRO A 293 -6.67 17.24 11.15
C PRO A 293 -5.36 18.01 11.43
N GLY A 294 -5.44 19.05 12.26
CA GLY A 294 -4.28 19.85 12.69
C GLY A 294 -3.45 19.24 13.84
N GLY A 295 -3.57 17.94 14.12
CA GLY A 295 -2.76 17.22 15.11
C GLY A 295 -3.52 16.82 16.37
N VAL A 296 -2.89 16.96 17.55
CA VAL A 296 -3.45 16.55 18.85
C VAL A 296 -3.30 17.64 19.91
N ALA A 297 -4.24 17.68 20.86
CA ALA A 297 -4.19 18.53 22.05
C ALA A 297 -4.63 17.75 23.29
N THR A 298 -4.00 18.02 24.44
CA THR A 298 -4.24 17.27 25.70
C THR A 298 -4.61 18.18 26.86
N SER A 299 -5.51 17.72 27.74
CA SER A 299 -5.83 18.40 29.01
C SER A 299 -5.96 17.38 30.16
N THR A 300 -5.53 17.72 31.37
CA THR A 300 -5.42 16.79 32.51
C THR A 300 -6.21 17.25 33.73
N VAL A 301 -6.88 16.32 34.40
CA VAL A 301 -7.56 16.54 35.69
C VAL A 301 -7.13 15.46 36.69
N ASN A 302 -6.63 15.90 37.85
CA ASN A 302 -6.22 15.01 38.94
C ASN A 302 -7.37 14.83 39.93
N ILE A 303 -7.80 13.59 40.15
CA ILE A 303 -8.80 13.23 41.17
C ILE A 303 -8.10 12.56 42.35
N THR A 304 -8.13 13.21 43.51
CA THR A 304 -7.62 12.67 44.78
C THR A 304 -8.71 11.81 45.44
N VAL A 305 -8.40 10.54 45.70
CA VAL A 305 -9.31 9.63 46.42
C VAL A 305 -8.88 9.54 47.88
N LEU A 306 -9.77 9.93 48.79
CA LEU A 306 -9.60 9.83 50.23
C LEU A 306 -10.24 8.53 50.72
N HIS A 307 -9.41 7.56 51.09
CA HIS A 307 -9.89 6.30 51.66
C HIS A 307 -10.49 6.54 53.04
N PRO A 308 -11.71 6.02 53.32
CA PRO A 308 -12.19 5.88 54.68
C PRO A 308 -11.17 5.11 55.54
N PRO A 309 -10.99 5.48 56.81
CA PRO A 309 -10.25 4.65 57.74
C PRO A 309 -10.90 3.27 57.82
N THR A 310 -10.10 2.21 57.85
CA THR A 310 -10.55 0.87 58.24
C THR A 310 -9.99 0.56 59.62
N VAL A 311 -10.77 -0.08 60.49
CA VAL A 311 -10.30 -0.53 61.80
C VAL A 311 -10.85 -1.92 62.09
N THR A 312 -10.00 -2.78 62.63
CA THR A 312 -10.40 -4.03 63.27
C THR A 312 -10.30 -3.86 64.78
N LEU A 313 -11.31 -4.34 65.51
CA LEU A 313 -11.26 -4.46 66.97
C LEU A 313 -11.63 -5.90 67.31
N SER A 314 -10.77 -6.56 68.09
CA SER A 314 -10.94 -7.94 68.51
C SER A 314 -10.79 -8.03 70.02
N ALA A 315 -11.45 -9.02 70.63
CA ALA A 315 -11.22 -9.43 72.01
C ALA A 315 -10.56 -10.81 72.03
N THR A 316 -9.57 -11.00 72.91
CA THR A 316 -8.80 -12.24 73.01
C THR A 316 -8.69 -12.68 74.48
N PRO A 317 -9.39 -13.75 74.89
CA PRO A 317 -10.44 -14.46 74.15
C PRO A 317 -11.71 -13.61 73.98
N ALA A 318 -12.45 -13.82 72.88
CA ALA A 318 -13.71 -13.11 72.61
C ALA A 318 -14.91 -13.68 73.40
N THR A 319 -14.79 -14.92 73.86
CA THR A 319 -15.69 -15.53 74.83
C THR A 319 -14.87 -15.90 76.07
N ILE A 320 -15.35 -15.46 77.22
CA ILE A 320 -14.81 -15.80 78.54
C ILE A 320 -15.85 -16.64 79.30
N PHE A 321 -15.39 -17.42 80.28
CA PHE A 321 -16.22 -17.84 81.39
C PHE A 321 -16.26 -16.74 82.46
N GLU A 322 -17.27 -16.79 83.33
CA GLU A 322 -17.51 -15.73 84.31
C GLU A 322 -16.29 -15.54 85.25
N GLY A 323 -15.62 -14.39 85.14
CA GLY A 323 -14.44 -14.02 85.92
C GLY A 323 -13.10 -14.00 85.17
N GLU A 324 -13.04 -14.40 83.90
CA GLU A 324 -11.79 -14.34 83.12
C GLU A 324 -11.53 -12.96 82.48
N THR A 325 -10.30 -12.76 81.98
CA THR A 325 -9.85 -11.49 81.39
C THR A 325 -9.80 -11.58 79.86
N ALA A 326 -10.31 -10.57 79.15
CA ALA A 326 -10.15 -10.43 77.71
C ALA A 326 -9.17 -9.28 77.39
N THR A 327 -8.31 -9.48 76.39
CA THR A 327 -7.45 -8.43 75.83
C THR A 327 -8.09 -7.89 74.57
N LEU A 328 -8.46 -6.60 74.55
CA LEU A 328 -8.83 -5.89 73.34
C LEU A 328 -7.58 -5.59 72.52
N ASN A 329 -7.59 -5.93 71.24
CA ASN A 329 -6.53 -5.60 70.28
C ASN A 329 -7.16 -4.92 69.06
N TRP A 330 -6.57 -3.81 68.60
CA TRP A 330 -7.05 -3.10 67.41
C TRP A 330 -5.92 -2.66 66.49
N THR A 331 -6.23 -2.67 65.19
CA THR A 331 -5.37 -2.12 64.14
C THR A 331 -6.21 -1.31 63.15
N SER A 332 -5.66 -0.22 62.62
CA SER A 332 -6.32 0.59 61.60
C SER A 332 -5.37 1.06 60.49
N VAL A 333 -5.96 1.23 59.31
CA VAL A 333 -5.33 1.79 58.10
C VAL A 333 -6.07 3.06 57.73
N ASN A 334 -5.35 4.07 57.24
CA ASN A 334 -5.87 5.41 56.88
C ASN A 334 -6.52 6.20 58.05
N GLY A 335 -6.33 5.75 59.30
CA GLY A 335 -6.75 6.46 60.51
C GLY A 335 -5.72 7.47 61.00
N ASN A 336 -6.15 8.69 61.33
CA ASN A 336 -5.33 9.73 61.95
C ASN A 336 -5.49 9.79 63.49
N THR A 337 -6.66 9.44 64.02
CA THR A 337 -6.93 9.39 65.48
C THR A 337 -7.89 8.25 65.84
N ALA A 338 -7.81 7.73 67.07
CA ALA A 338 -8.64 6.63 67.56
C ALA A 338 -9.14 6.86 68.99
N ILE A 339 -10.37 6.42 69.29
CA ILE A 339 -11.03 6.54 70.61
C ILE A 339 -11.80 5.25 70.92
N LEU A 340 -11.66 4.71 72.13
CA LEU A 340 -12.33 3.49 72.58
C LEU A 340 -13.34 3.80 73.70
N ASN A 341 -14.53 3.20 73.64
CA ASN A 341 -15.62 3.45 74.58
C ASN A 341 -15.46 2.70 75.92
N GLN A 342 -16.55 2.52 76.68
CA GLN A 342 -16.57 1.92 78.03
C GLN A 342 -15.57 2.52 79.03
N GLY A 343 -15.18 3.79 78.84
CA GLY A 343 -14.29 4.54 79.73
C GLY A 343 -12.79 4.51 79.38
N ILE A 344 -12.40 3.92 78.25
CA ILE A 344 -10.98 3.78 77.86
C ILE A 344 -10.41 5.09 77.27
N GLY A 345 -11.15 5.80 76.42
CA GLY A 345 -10.79 7.13 75.92
C GLY A 345 -9.92 7.12 74.65
N GLN A 346 -9.17 8.21 74.41
CA GLN A 346 -8.33 8.36 73.22
C GLN A 346 -7.12 7.41 73.28
N VAL A 347 -6.85 6.73 72.16
CA VAL A 347 -5.79 5.72 72.02
C VAL A 347 -4.97 5.95 70.75
N GLN A 348 -3.85 5.23 70.63
CA GLN A 348 -3.11 5.15 69.37
C GLN A 348 -3.92 4.38 68.32
N VAL A 349 -3.72 4.71 67.04
CA VAL A 349 -4.46 4.12 65.89
C VAL A 349 -4.23 2.61 65.72
N ASN A 350 -3.15 2.08 66.32
CA ASN A 350 -2.90 0.65 66.50
C ASN A 350 -2.55 0.42 67.98
N GLY A 351 -3.07 -0.63 68.63
CA GLY A 351 -2.83 -0.84 70.07
C GLY A 351 -3.62 -1.98 70.73
N SER A 352 -3.52 -2.06 72.06
CA SER A 352 -4.22 -3.05 72.90
C SER A 352 -4.56 -2.52 74.30
N ALA A 353 -5.57 -3.13 74.96
CA ALA A 353 -5.98 -2.84 76.33
C ALA A 353 -6.73 -4.03 76.96
N GLN A 354 -6.55 -4.31 78.26
CA GLN A 354 -7.24 -5.43 78.93
C GLN A 354 -8.54 -5.01 79.63
N VAL A 355 -9.53 -5.92 79.64
CA VAL A 355 -10.87 -5.72 80.21
C VAL A 355 -11.40 -6.98 80.91
N THR A 356 -12.18 -6.78 81.98
CA THR A 356 -12.81 -7.86 82.77
C THR A 356 -14.32 -7.58 82.95
N PRO A 357 -15.16 -7.91 81.96
CA PRO A 357 -16.59 -7.65 82.04
C PRO A 357 -17.33 -8.77 82.80
N ASP A 358 -18.24 -8.37 83.68
CA ASP A 358 -19.07 -9.24 84.54
C ASP A 358 -20.22 -9.94 83.81
N LYS A 359 -20.53 -9.48 82.59
CA LYS A 359 -21.59 -9.96 81.70
C LYS A 359 -21.14 -9.74 80.27
N THR A 360 -21.85 -10.32 79.30
CA THR A 360 -21.64 -10.02 77.88
C THR A 360 -21.69 -8.51 77.62
N ARG A 361 -20.55 -7.91 77.22
CA ARG A 361 -20.41 -6.46 77.01
C ARG A 361 -19.75 -6.16 75.66
N GLN A 362 -20.27 -5.16 74.96
CA GLN A 362 -19.76 -4.69 73.68
C GLN A 362 -18.84 -3.47 73.86
N TYR A 363 -17.65 -3.56 73.28
CA TYR A 363 -16.67 -2.47 73.17
C TYR A 363 -16.67 -1.95 71.72
N THR A 364 -16.44 -0.65 71.56
CA THR A 364 -16.44 0.05 70.28
C THR A 364 -15.20 0.94 70.23
N ILE A 365 -14.45 0.81 69.14
CA ILE A 365 -13.43 1.80 68.75
C ILE A 365 -14.00 2.66 67.62
N THR A 366 -13.76 3.95 67.69
CA THR A 366 -14.03 4.93 66.63
C THR A 366 -12.68 5.41 66.11
N VAL A 367 -12.48 5.38 64.79
CA VAL A 367 -11.25 5.86 64.14
C VAL A 367 -11.62 6.90 63.09
N THR A 368 -10.98 8.07 63.18
CA THR A 368 -11.18 9.19 62.25
C THR A 368 -9.95 9.33 61.37
N GLY A 369 -10.16 9.39 60.07
CA GLY A 369 -9.16 9.57 59.02
C GLY A 369 -9.56 10.67 58.02
N ASN A 370 -8.69 11.00 57.07
CA ASN A 370 -8.99 12.02 56.06
C ASN A 370 -10.25 11.67 55.22
N GLY A 371 -10.50 10.40 54.92
CA GLY A 371 -11.70 9.93 54.21
C GLY A 371 -12.92 9.64 55.11
N GLY A 372 -12.97 10.17 56.34
CA GLY A 372 -14.15 10.08 57.22
C GLY A 372 -13.93 9.33 58.53
N ILE A 373 -15.00 8.72 59.06
CA ILE A 373 -15.00 8.05 60.37
C ILE A 373 -15.51 6.63 60.22
N THR A 374 -14.81 5.68 60.84
CA THR A 374 -15.21 4.27 60.95
C THR A 374 -15.39 3.86 62.41
N THR A 375 -16.11 2.77 62.65
CA THR A 375 -16.19 2.13 63.96
C THR A 375 -16.12 0.61 63.83
N ALA A 376 -15.29 -0.05 64.64
CA ALA A 376 -15.41 -1.49 64.86
C ALA A 376 -15.90 -1.77 66.28
N THR A 377 -16.64 -2.86 66.43
CA THR A 377 -17.07 -3.34 67.75
C THR A 377 -16.61 -4.77 67.97
N THR A 378 -16.29 -5.11 69.21
CA THR A 378 -16.12 -6.50 69.65
C THR A 378 -16.96 -6.71 70.91
N THR A 379 -17.65 -7.84 70.98
CA THR A 379 -18.37 -8.25 72.18
C THR A 379 -17.54 -9.26 72.92
N VAL A 380 -17.20 -8.97 74.17
CA VAL A 380 -16.70 -9.98 75.10
C VAL A 380 -17.92 -10.71 75.63
N ILE A 381 -18.11 -11.96 75.21
CA ILE A 381 -19.27 -12.78 75.59
C ILE A 381 -18.94 -13.57 76.85
N VAL A 382 -19.86 -13.62 77.82
CA VAL A 382 -19.78 -14.53 78.97
C VAL A 382 -20.67 -15.73 78.69
N LYS A 383 -20.09 -16.93 78.50
CA LYS A 383 -20.81 -18.13 78.02
C LYS A 383 -20.92 -19.28 79.03
N HIS A 384 -21.80 -20.21 78.68
CA HIS A 384 -21.80 -21.62 79.10
C HIS A 384 -21.69 -22.50 77.82
N HIS A 385 -21.29 -23.77 77.92
CA HIS A 385 -20.91 -24.58 76.74
C HIS A 385 -22.09 -25.10 75.88
N GLU A 386 -21.86 -25.23 74.56
CA GLU A 386 -22.86 -25.51 73.51
C GLU A 386 -22.61 -26.86 72.78
N PRO A 387 -23.65 -27.43 72.11
CA PRO A 387 -23.53 -28.64 71.28
C PRO A 387 -22.85 -28.35 69.93
N ILE A 388 -22.13 -29.35 69.40
CA ILE A 388 -21.34 -29.24 68.17
C ILE A 388 -21.58 -30.48 67.31
N VAL A 389 -21.84 -30.30 66.01
CA VAL A 389 -21.83 -31.36 64.98
C VAL A 389 -21.00 -30.92 63.77
N SER A 390 -20.50 -31.87 63.00
CA SER A 390 -19.80 -31.64 61.73
C SER A 390 -20.11 -32.75 60.73
N ILE A 391 -20.15 -32.42 59.44
CA ILE A 391 -20.16 -33.34 58.31
C ILE A 391 -19.30 -32.75 57.18
N THR A 392 -18.55 -33.59 56.47
CA THR A 392 -17.73 -33.23 55.29
C THR A 392 -17.88 -34.29 54.22
N ALA A 393 -17.57 -33.95 52.97
CA ALA A 393 -17.45 -34.90 51.86
C ALA A 393 -15.98 -34.95 51.39
N ASN A 394 -15.59 -36.01 50.67
CA ASN A 394 -14.27 -36.07 50.05
C ASN A 394 -14.29 -37.01 48.82
N PRO A 395 -14.10 -36.49 47.59
CA PRO A 395 -13.98 -35.06 47.23
C PRO A 395 -15.32 -34.30 47.33
N GLU A 396 -15.31 -32.97 47.45
CA GLU A 396 -16.55 -32.17 47.50
C GLU A 396 -17.08 -31.79 46.09
N THR A 397 -16.22 -31.82 45.06
CA THR A 397 -16.61 -31.75 43.65
C THR A 397 -16.26 -33.07 42.96
N ILE A 398 -17.15 -33.55 42.09
CA ILE A 398 -16.97 -34.74 41.26
C ILE A 398 -17.34 -34.45 39.81
N LEU A 399 -16.75 -35.19 38.86
CA LEU A 399 -17.36 -35.35 37.53
C LEU A 399 -18.50 -36.37 37.63
N SER A 400 -19.54 -36.22 36.79
CA SER A 400 -20.73 -37.07 36.86
C SER A 400 -20.39 -38.57 36.76
N GLY A 401 -21.06 -39.39 37.58
CA GLY A 401 -20.79 -40.83 37.70
C GLY A 401 -19.74 -41.24 38.74
N ASN A 402 -18.94 -40.32 39.28
CA ASN A 402 -17.98 -40.62 40.36
C ASN A 402 -18.64 -40.70 41.76
N SER A 403 -17.88 -41.10 42.77
CA SER A 403 -18.32 -41.28 44.16
C SER A 403 -17.53 -40.44 45.15
N THR A 404 -18.17 -40.01 46.24
CA THR A 404 -17.53 -39.30 47.36
C THR A 404 -17.91 -39.91 48.71
N VAL A 405 -17.08 -39.71 49.73
CA VAL A 405 -17.26 -40.26 51.07
C VAL A 405 -17.64 -39.16 52.07
N LEU A 406 -18.85 -39.25 52.61
CA LEU A 406 -19.30 -38.42 53.73
C LEU A 406 -18.67 -38.91 55.05
N THR A 407 -18.25 -37.99 55.90
CA THR A 407 -17.68 -38.24 57.24
C THR A 407 -18.28 -37.26 58.24
N TRP A 408 -18.63 -37.70 59.45
CA TRP A 408 -19.23 -36.83 60.48
C TRP A 408 -18.74 -37.11 61.90
N ALA A 409 -18.84 -36.10 62.78
CA ALA A 409 -18.53 -36.17 64.20
C ALA A 409 -19.34 -35.15 65.02
N SER A 410 -19.48 -35.36 66.33
CA SER A 410 -20.19 -34.44 67.23
C SER A 410 -19.72 -34.53 68.68
N SER A 411 -19.99 -33.47 69.46
CA SER A 411 -19.66 -33.37 70.88
C SER A 411 -20.61 -32.42 71.61
N ASN A 412 -20.73 -32.54 72.94
CA ASN A 412 -21.71 -31.81 73.77
C ASN A 412 -23.20 -32.01 73.34
N THR A 413 -23.44 -33.01 72.48
CA THR A 413 -24.72 -33.43 71.90
C THR A 413 -25.33 -34.64 72.63
N HIS A 414 -26.60 -34.92 72.34
CA HIS A 414 -27.41 -35.98 72.95
C HIS A 414 -28.10 -36.90 71.92
N SER A 415 -28.16 -36.50 70.64
CA SER A 415 -28.67 -37.30 69.50
C SER A 415 -28.14 -36.74 68.16
N CYS A 416 -28.18 -37.52 67.07
CA CYS A 416 -27.76 -37.12 65.71
C CYS A 416 -28.58 -37.78 64.57
N VAL A 417 -28.81 -37.04 63.46
CA VAL A 417 -29.56 -37.47 62.26
C VAL A 417 -28.98 -36.81 60.99
N ILE A 418 -28.92 -37.53 59.86
CA ILE A 418 -28.51 -37.04 58.52
C ILE A 418 -29.63 -37.15 57.48
N THR A 419 -29.79 -36.14 56.63
CA THR A 419 -30.72 -36.12 55.48
C THR A 419 -30.10 -35.44 54.25
N PRO A 420 -30.47 -35.79 53.01
CA PRO A 420 -31.43 -36.83 52.62
C PRO A 420 -30.86 -38.26 52.71
N GLY A 421 -31.73 -39.27 52.59
CA GLY A 421 -31.37 -40.67 52.35
C GLY A 421 -30.78 -41.49 53.50
N ILE A 422 -30.05 -40.89 54.45
CA ILE A 422 -29.21 -41.63 55.41
C ILE A 422 -29.93 -41.97 56.73
N GLY A 423 -30.62 -41.02 57.38
CA GLY A 423 -31.40 -41.25 58.60
C GLY A 423 -30.63 -41.01 59.90
N SER A 424 -31.05 -41.64 61.01
CA SER A 424 -30.43 -41.45 62.33
C SER A 424 -29.05 -42.09 62.40
N VAL A 425 -28.08 -41.40 63.01
CA VAL A 425 -26.67 -41.83 63.05
C VAL A 425 -26.08 -41.71 64.45
N ASP A 426 -25.07 -42.54 64.72
CA ASP A 426 -24.22 -42.39 65.90
C ASP A 426 -23.42 -41.07 65.88
N PRO A 427 -22.95 -40.57 67.03
CA PRO A 427 -22.26 -39.28 67.16
C PRO A 427 -21.05 -39.06 66.24
N ALA A 428 -20.45 -40.10 65.67
CA ALA A 428 -19.47 -40.02 64.59
C ALA A 428 -19.58 -41.24 63.64
N GLY A 429 -19.25 -41.07 62.35
CA GLY A 429 -19.40 -42.11 61.34
C GLY A 429 -19.00 -41.70 59.92
N THR A 430 -19.20 -42.59 58.94
CA THR A 430 -18.90 -42.38 57.51
C THR A 430 -19.91 -43.09 56.59
N ALA A 431 -20.09 -42.60 55.36
CA ALA A 431 -20.91 -43.25 54.31
C ALA A 431 -20.48 -42.82 52.89
N THR A 432 -20.34 -43.75 51.96
CA THR A 432 -20.04 -43.46 50.53
C THR A 432 -21.32 -43.24 49.74
N ILE A 433 -21.37 -42.20 48.89
CA ILE A 433 -22.50 -41.84 48.03
C ILE A 433 -22.03 -41.41 46.62
N SER A 434 -22.92 -41.54 45.64
CA SER A 434 -22.71 -41.20 44.23
C SER A 434 -23.93 -40.46 43.68
N PRO A 435 -24.03 -39.14 43.86
CA PRO A 435 -25.14 -38.36 43.33
C PRO A 435 -24.89 -38.06 41.84
N SER A 436 -25.92 -38.20 41.01
CA SER A 436 -25.86 -37.84 39.58
C SER A 436 -26.01 -36.35 39.31
N GLU A 437 -26.39 -35.59 40.33
CA GLU A 437 -26.76 -34.17 40.31
C GLU A 437 -26.17 -33.48 41.55
N THR A 438 -25.90 -32.18 41.48
CA THR A 438 -25.38 -31.43 42.64
C THR A 438 -26.32 -31.54 43.85
N THR A 439 -25.84 -32.13 44.96
CA THR A 439 -26.68 -32.61 46.08
C THR A 439 -26.12 -32.23 47.45
N THR A 440 -26.95 -31.66 48.32
CA THR A 440 -26.58 -31.28 49.71
C THR A 440 -27.05 -32.31 50.75
N TYR A 441 -26.15 -32.67 51.68
CA TYR A 441 -26.40 -33.55 52.82
C TYR A 441 -26.16 -32.80 54.15
N THR A 442 -27.08 -32.95 55.11
CA THR A 442 -27.12 -32.19 56.37
C THR A 442 -27.20 -33.13 57.58
N ILE A 443 -26.30 -32.98 58.55
CA ILE A 443 -26.37 -33.57 59.89
C ILE A 443 -26.94 -32.56 60.91
N THR A 444 -27.75 -33.04 61.86
CA THR A 444 -28.30 -32.26 62.98
C THR A 444 -28.18 -33.02 64.29
N GLY A 445 -27.80 -32.35 65.38
CA GLY A 445 -27.69 -32.92 66.73
C GLY A 445 -27.85 -31.89 67.86
N SER A 446 -28.41 -32.30 68.99
CA SER A 446 -28.99 -31.38 69.99
C SER A 446 -28.63 -31.67 71.45
N ASN A 447 -28.80 -30.67 72.32
CA ASN A 447 -28.78 -30.78 73.78
C ASN A 447 -29.96 -29.97 74.39
N PRO A 448 -30.13 -29.87 75.72
CA PRO A 448 -31.35 -29.31 76.32
C PRO A 448 -31.68 -27.86 75.96
N ASP A 449 -30.68 -27.00 75.78
CA ASP A 449 -30.86 -25.57 75.54
C ASP A 449 -30.65 -25.19 74.05
N ASN A 450 -29.96 -26.02 73.27
CA ASN A 450 -29.48 -25.67 71.93
C ASN A 450 -29.45 -26.88 70.98
N SER A 451 -29.43 -26.62 69.67
CA SER A 451 -29.15 -27.62 68.63
C SER A 451 -28.22 -27.08 67.56
N ALA A 452 -27.29 -27.92 67.11
CA ALA A 452 -26.37 -27.61 66.02
C ALA A 452 -26.68 -28.47 64.79
N SER A 453 -26.43 -27.91 63.60
CA SER A 453 -26.51 -28.61 62.33
C SER A 453 -25.37 -28.18 61.42
N ALA A 454 -24.85 -29.11 60.62
CA ALA A 454 -23.83 -28.87 59.62
C ALA A 454 -24.23 -29.56 58.31
N SER A 455 -23.77 -29.03 57.17
CA SER A 455 -24.11 -29.58 55.85
C SER A 455 -22.95 -29.47 54.88
N VAL A 456 -22.89 -30.41 53.94
CA VAL A 456 -21.94 -30.40 52.82
C VAL A 456 -22.70 -30.59 51.51
N THR A 457 -22.31 -29.84 50.48
CA THR A 457 -22.81 -29.99 49.12
C THR A 457 -21.77 -30.73 48.30
N VAL A 458 -22.21 -31.74 47.55
CA VAL A 458 -21.41 -32.40 46.53
C VAL A 458 -21.77 -31.77 45.18
N GLN A 459 -20.82 -31.09 44.54
CA GLN A 459 -21.01 -30.51 43.21
C GLN A 459 -20.66 -31.51 42.11
N VAL A 460 -21.39 -31.42 40.99
CA VAL A 460 -21.19 -32.25 39.79
C VAL A 460 -20.90 -31.33 38.60
N ASN A 461 -19.73 -31.51 37.97
CA ASN A 461 -19.27 -30.71 36.83
C ASN A 461 -19.16 -31.53 35.53
N HIS A 462 -19.05 -30.81 34.42
CA HIS A 462 -18.88 -31.28 33.04
C HIS A 462 -17.73 -30.49 32.38
N GLU A 463 -17.06 -31.03 31.36
CA GLU A 463 -15.89 -30.43 30.70
C GLU A 463 -16.13 -30.33 29.18
N VAL A 464 -16.10 -29.12 28.59
CA VAL A 464 -16.42 -28.85 27.16
C VAL A 464 -15.34 -27.95 26.53
N ASP A 465 -15.11 -28.08 25.23
CA ASP A 465 -14.23 -27.21 24.41
C ASP A 465 -14.65 -27.35 22.93
N ILE A 466 -15.45 -26.42 22.39
CA ILE A 466 -16.00 -26.44 21.03
C ILE A 466 -15.29 -25.48 20.07
N GLN A 467 -14.59 -26.06 19.09
CA GLN A 467 -13.74 -25.33 18.16
C GLN A 467 -14.21 -25.48 16.70
N PRO A 468 -14.33 -24.39 15.91
CA PRO A 468 -14.44 -24.49 14.45
C PRO A 468 -13.08 -24.86 13.86
N ILE A 469 -13.07 -25.86 12.97
CA ILE A 469 -11.82 -26.40 12.38
C ILE A 469 -11.75 -26.29 10.85
N ASN A 470 -12.86 -25.93 10.18
CA ASN A 470 -12.94 -25.80 8.72
C ASN A 470 -14.14 -24.93 8.31
N ILE A 471 -14.00 -24.20 7.19
CA ILE A 471 -15.09 -23.47 6.52
C ILE A 471 -15.13 -23.91 5.04
N ASP A 472 -16.13 -24.71 4.66
CA ASP A 472 -16.34 -25.16 3.28
C ASP A 472 -17.30 -24.21 2.54
N MET A 473 -16.74 -23.41 1.64
CA MET A 473 -17.46 -22.49 0.76
C MET A 473 -17.87 -23.09 -0.60
N THR A 474 -17.57 -24.37 -0.89
CA THR A 474 -17.85 -25.00 -2.20
C THR A 474 -19.33 -25.10 -2.55
N GLY A 475 -20.22 -24.91 -1.56
CA GLY A 475 -21.68 -24.80 -1.73
C GLY A 475 -22.19 -23.41 -2.10
N THR A 476 -21.32 -22.44 -2.38
CA THR A 476 -21.68 -21.04 -2.65
C THR A 476 -21.35 -20.58 -4.08
N ALA A 477 -21.94 -19.46 -4.49
CA ALA A 477 -21.64 -18.74 -5.72
C ALA A 477 -21.80 -17.22 -5.50
N VAL A 478 -20.81 -16.43 -5.94
CA VAL A 478 -20.87 -14.96 -5.96
C VAL A 478 -21.22 -14.46 -7.35
N ASP A 479 -22.25 -13.62 -7.46
CA ASP A 479 -22.56 -12.89 -8.69
C ASP A 479 -21.51 -11.79 -8.94
N GLY A 480 -20.74 -11.92 -10.02
CA GLY A 480 -19.61 -11.04 -10.32
C GLY A 480 -19.96 -9.60 -10.73
N GLN A 481 -21.23 -9.20 -10.73
CA GLN A 481 -21.68 -7.82 -11.00
C GLN A 481 -22.32 -7.15 -9.78
N THR A 482 -22.95 -7.92 -8.89
CA THR A 482 -23.63 -7.42 -7.69
C THR A 482 -22.90 -7.78 -6.40
N LEU A 483 -21.88 -8.64 -6.47
CA LEU A 483 -21.15 -9.25 -5.34
C LEU A 483 -22.05 -9.97 -4.33
N ASN A 484 -23.25 -10.38 -4.74
CA ASN A 484 -24.16 -11.15 -3.88
C ASN A 484 -23.67 -12.60 -3.81
N LEU A 485 -23.16 -12.99 -2.63
CA LEU A 485 -22.85 -14.35 -2.25
C LEU A 485 -24.16 -15.10 -1.96
N THR A 486 -24.37 -16.22 -2.64
CA THR A 486 -25.57 -17.06 -2.49
C THR A 486 -25.21 -18.53 -2.33
N GLY A 487 -26.01 -19.28 -1.60
CA GLY A 487 -25.87 -20.74 -1.46
C GLY A 487 -25.75 -21.16 0.00
N THR A 488 -24.93 -22.17 0.28
CA THR A 488 -24.76 -22.72 1.63
C THR A 488 -23.27 -22.86 1.95
N VAL A 489 -22.82 -22.17 3.00
CA VAL A 489 -21.51 -22.39 3.63
C VAL A 489 -21.65 -23.52 4.65
N LYS A 490 -20.61 -24.35 4.84
CA LYS A 490 -20.54 -25.29 5.95
C LYS A 490 -19.40 -24.95 6.89
N VAL A 491 -19.59 -25.19 8.18
CA VAL A 491 -18.55 -25.05 9.21
C VAL A 491 -18.48 -26.38 9.96
N ASP A 492 -17.28 -26.95 10.08
CA ASP A 492 -17.06 -28.15 10.89
C ASP A 492 -16.63 -27.73 12.31
N ILE A 493 -17.34 -28.22 13.31
CA ILE A 493 -17.15 -27.88 14.72
C ILE A 493 -16.84 -29.15 15.49
N THR A 494 -15.72 -29.20 16.20
CA THR A 494 -15.29 -30.34 17.03
C THR A 494 -15.45 -30.03 18.51
N ASN A 495 -15.69 -31.04 19.35
CA ASN A 495 -15.64 -30.90 20.82
C ASN A 495 -14.48 -31.72 21.40
N ASN A 496 -13.46 -31.04 21.92
CA ASN A 496 -12.29 -31.68 22.53
C ASN A 496 -12.45 -31.93 24.05
N GLY A 497 -13.57 -31.52 24.64
CA GLY A 497 -13.88 -31.69 26.06
C GLY A 497 -14.44 -33.07 26.40
N LEU A 498 -14.37 -33.46 27.69
CA LEU A 498 -14.77 -34.78 28.19
C LEU A 498 -16.28 -34.95 28.48
N SER A 499 -17.10 -33.97 28.10
CA SER A 499 -18.58 -34.00 28.12
C SER A 499 -19.15 -33.56 26.77
N ALA A 500 -20.31 -34.12 26.40
CA ALA A 500 -21.09 -33.66 25.26
C ALA A 500 -21.80 -32.34 25.54
N VAL A 501 -21.96 -31.48 24.53
CA VAL A 501 -22.68 -30.20 24.68
C VAL A 501 -24.20 -30.44 24.63
N HIS A 502 -24.91 -29.99 25.66
CA HIS A 502 -26.37 -30.17 25.79
C HIS A 502 -27.13 -28.85 25.72
N GLU A 503 -26.39 -27.75 25.78
CA GLU A 503 -26.80 -26.36 25.70
C GLU A 503 -26.95 -25.94 24.22
N PRO A 504 -27.92 -25.07 23.88
CA PRO A 504 -28.02 -24.48 22.56
C PRO A 504 -27.11 -23.26 22.41
N TYR A 505 -26.46 -23.11 21.27
CA TYR A 505 -25.53 -22.01 20.97
C TYR A 505 -25.62 -21.55 19.51
N GLU A 506 -25.11 -20.35 19.25
CA GLU A 506 -25.13 -19.70 17.93
C GLU A 506 -23.80 -19.88 17.20
N VAL A 507 -23.86 -19.96 15.86
CA VAL A 507 -22.70 -19.93 14.98
C VAL A 507 -22.92 -18.83 13.94
N THR A 508 -22.00 -17.88 13.89
CA THR A 508 -22.11 -16.66 13.05
C THR A 508 -21.01 -16.65 11.98
N LEU A 509 -21.40 -16.39 10.74
CA LEU A 509 -20.50 -16.06 9.63
C LEU A 509 -20.47 -14.56 9.41
N PHE A 510 -19.28 -13.99 9.23
CA PHE A 510 -19.10 -12.56 9.00
C PHE A 510 -17.93 -12.26 8.05
N GLU A 511 -17.95 -11.07 7.45
CA GLU A 511 -16.79 -10.44 6.80
C GLU A 511 -16.20 -9.44 7.81
N ASP A 512 -14.92 -9.64 8.16
CA ASP A 512 -14.13 -8.73 9.01
C ASP A 512 -13.94 -7.40 8.27
N SER A 513 -14.55 -6.34 8.79
CA SER A 513 -14.64 -5.03 8.15
C SER A 513 -13.59 -4.03 8.68
N ASN A 514 -12.94 -4.34 9.81
CA ASN A 514 -11.93 -3.48 10.44
C ASN A 514 -10.51 -4.10 10.46
N PHE A 515 -10.38 -5.33 9.93
CA PHE A 515 -9.17 -6.14 9.77
C PHE A 515 -8.50 -6.59 11.09
N ASN A 516 -9.30 -6.76 12.17
CA ASN A 516 -8.78 -7.12 13.49
C ASN A 516 -8.80 -8.64 13.83
N ASN A 517 -9.37 -9.47 12.95
CA ASN A 517 -9.53 -10.93 13.09
C ASN A 517 -10.44 -11.40 14.26
N THR A 518 -11.24 -10.52 14.84
CA THR A 518 -12.27 -10.86 15.85
C THR A 518 -13.67 -10.52 15.30
N TYR A 519 -14.72 -10.55 16.12
CA TYR A 519 -16.09 -10.24 15.69
C TYR A 519 -16.67 -9.05 16.47
N ASP A 520 -16.70 -7.89 15.83
CA ASP A 520 -17.26 -6.64 16.35
C ASP A 520 -18.70 -6.45 15.88
N SER A 521 -19.64 -6.85 16.75
CA SER A 521 -21.09 -6.79 16.53
C SER A 521 -21.61 -5.37 16.19
N GLY A 522 -21.64 -5.05 14.90
CA GLY A 522 -22.15 -3.78 14.36
C GLY A 522 -21.10 -2.96 13.59
N GLU A 523 -19.83 -3.37 13.61
CA GLU A 523 -18.81 -2.93 12.65
C GLU A 523 -18.66 -3.98 11.54
N ASP A 524 -18.59 -5.27 11.90
CA ASP A 524 -18.48 -6.38 10.95
C ASP A 524 -19.80 -6.74 10.27
N GLN A 525 -19.70 -7.18 9.02
CA GLN A 525 -20.88 -7.56 8.26
C GLN A 525 -21.22 -9.04 8.45
N VAL A 526 -22.26 -9.33 9.22
CA VAL A 526 -22.83 -10.69 9.33
C VAL A 526 -23.37 -11.13 7.96
N ILE A 527 -22.84 -12.27 7.48
CA ILE A 527 -23.18 -12.91 6.20
C ILE A 527 -24.28 -13.98 6.38
N GLY A 528 -24.34 -14.59 7.56
CA GLY A 528 -25.39 -15.52 7.96
C GLY A 528 -25.15 -16.09 9.36
N ASN A 529 -26.19 -16.62 10.01
CA ASN A 529 -26.06 -17.27 11.32
C ASN A 529 -27.03 -18.45 11.46
N THR A 530 -26.80 -19.29 12.48
CA THR A 530 -27.69 -20.39 12.84
C THR A 530 -27.52 -20.79 14.30
N THR A 531 -28.52 -21.45 14.89
CA THR A 531 -28.48 -21.93 16.28
C THR A 531 -28.56 -23.45 16.32
N LEU A 532 -27.57 -24.11 16.92
CA LEU A 532 -27.65 -25.55 17.21
C LEU A 532 -28.48 -25.77 18.48
N SER A 533 -29.32 -26.82 18.51
CA SER A 533 -30.08 -27.18 19.72
C SER A 533 -29.25 -27.92 20.78
N SER A 534 -28.07 -28.40 20.37
CA SER A 534 -27.10 -29.19 21.11
C SER A 534 -25.86 -29.36 20.21
N GLY A 535 -24.66 -29.39 20.78
CA GLY A 535 -23.40 -29.50 20.03
C GLY A 535 -22.86 -30.93 19.89
N PRO A 536 -21.57 -31.07 19.55
CA PRO A 536 -20.91 -32.36 19.42
C PRO A 536 -20.78 -33.10 20.78
N GLY A 537 -20.78 -34.43 20.70
CA GLY A 537 -20.28 -35.30 21.75
C GLY A 537 -18.76 -35.23 21.94
N VAL A 538 -18.25 -35.94 22.95
CA VAL A 538 -16.81 -36.07 23.22
C VAL A 538 -16.09 -36.66 22.00
N ASP A 539 -15.01 -36.01 21.57
CA ASP A 539 -14.23 -36.35 20.37
C ASP A 539 -15.07 -36.37 19.05
N GLU A 540 -16.26 -35.74 19.03
CA GLU A 540 -17.13 -35.67 17.86
C GLU A 540 -16.94 -34.36 17.09
N THR A 541 -16.97 -34.44 15.76
CA THR A 541 -17.07 -33.28 14.86
C THR A 541 -18.44 -33.28 14.18
N VAL A 542 -19.13 -32.14 14.22
CA VAL A 542 -20.41 -31.93 13.52
C VAL A 542 -20.27 -30.83 12.46
N THR A 543 -20.73 -31.11 11.26
CA THR A 543 -20.84 -30.11 10.19
C THR A 543 -22.16 -29.34 10.33
N VAL A 544 -22.11 -28.05 10.63
CA VAL A 544 -23.26 -27.16 10.52
C VAL A 544 -23.33 -26.54 9.12
N SER A 545 -24.55 -26.28 8.62
CA SER A 545 -24.78 -25.63 7.34
C SER A 545 -25.52 -24.31 7.56
N ILE A 546 -25.04 -23.25 6.91
CA ILE A 546 -25.55 -21.88 7.02
C ILE A 546 -25.86 -21.39 5.61
N ASP A 547 -27.13 -21.13 5.33
CA ASP A 547 -27.58 -20.56 4.06
C ASP A 547 -27.25 -19.06 4.03
N VAL A 548 -26.71 -18.58 2.91
CA VAL A 548 -26.24 -17.21 2.71
C VAL A 548 -26.91 -16.57 1.49
N ASP A 549 -27.29 -15.30 1.61
CA ASP A 549 -27.83 -14.43 0.56
C ASP A 549 -27.51 -12.97 0.93
N ALA A 550 -26.25 -12.57 0.71
CA ALA A 550 -25.69 -11.30 1.17
C ALA A 550 -24.62 -10.76 0.22
N THR A 551 -24.51 -9.43 0.11
CA THR A 551 -23.40 -8.77 -0.62
C THR A 551 -22.10 -8.93 0.15
N VAL A 552 -21.01 -9.34 -0.51
CA VAL A 552 -19.65 -9.31 0.05
C VAL A 552 -18.81 -8.20 -0.59
N THR A 553 -17.74 -7.75 0.07
CA THR A 553 -16.93 -6.61 -0.40
C THR A 553 -16.16 -6.91 -1.69
N PHE A 554 -15.76 -8.17 -1.90
CA PHE A 554 -15.03 -8.66 -3.08
C PHE A 554 -15.51 -10.07 -3.50
N LYS A 555 -15.26 -10.45 -4.77
CA LYS A 555 -15.60 -11.79 -5.28
C LYS A 555 -14.89 -12.93 -4.53
N GLY A 556 -13.74 -12.66 -3.92
CA GLY A 556 -12.96 -13.58 -3.09
C GLY A 556 -12.85 -13.13 -1.62
N SER A 557 -13.87 -12.45 -1.10
CA SER A 557 -13.90 -11.99 0.30
C SER A 557 -13.63 -13.10 1.31
N LEU A 558 -12.86 -12.76 2.34
CA LEU A 558 -12.51 -13.64 3.44
C LEU A 558 -13.67 -13.72 4.45
N LEU A 559 -14.32 -14.88 4.53
CA LEU A 559 -15.34 -15.15 5.54
C LEU A 559 -14.72 -15.74 6.80
N PHE A 560 -15.19 -15.27 7.96
CA PHE A 560 -14.90 -15.80 9.29
C PHE A 560 -16.10 -16.57 9.84
N ALA A 561 -15.83 -17.53 10.72
CA ALA A 561 -16.85 -18.27 11.48
C ALA A 561 -16.55 -18.21 12.98
N PHE A 562 -17.52 -17.76 13.76
CA PHE A 562 -17.47 -17.70 15.23
C PHE A 562 -18.46 -18.71 15.83
N VAL A 563 -17.94 -19.66 16.60
CA VAL A 563 -18.71 -20.69 17.33
C VAL A 563 -19.02 -20.21 18.75
N ASP A 564 -20.27 -20.42 19.17
CA ASP A 564 -20.87 -19.82 20.36
C ASP A 564 -20.62 -18.31 20.46
N SER A 565 -20.97 -17.61 19.38
CA SER A 565 -20.97 -16.15 19.32
C SER A 565 -21.91 -15.49 20.35
N GLY A 566 -22.78 -16.29 21.01
CA GLY A 566 -23.64 -15.88 22.11
C GLY A 566 -23.08 -16.17 23.52
N LYS A 567 -21.96 -16.90 23.66
CA LYS A 567 -21.33 -17.31 24.94
C LYS A 567 -22.33 -17.92 25.93
N GLN A 568 -23.01 -18.98 25.49
CA GLN A 568 -24.02 -19.74 26.24
C GLN A 568 -23.50 -21.09 26.78
N VAL A 569 -22.45 -21.66 26.18
CA VAL A 569 -21.72 -22.83 26.66
C VAL A 569 -20.65 -22.37 27.64
N PHE A 570 -20.38 -23.15 28.70
CA PHE A 570 -19.22 -22.91 29.55
C PHE A 570 -18.07 -23.82 29.12
N GLU A 571 -17.00 -23.21 28.63
CA GLU A 571 -15.91 -23.91 27.97
C GLU A 571 -14.62 -23.93 28.80
N THR A 572 -13.72 -24.85 28.47
CA THR A 572 -12.38 -24.93 29.09
C THR A 572 -11.33 -24.11 28.33
N ASN A 573 -11.66 -23.65 27.13
CA ASN A 573 -10.97 -22.64 26.34
C ASN A 573 -12.02 -21.76 25.64
N GLU A 574 -11.77 -20.46 25.45
CA GLU A 574 -12.64 -19.56 24.68
C GLU A 574 -11.83 -18.73 23.65
N GLU A 575 -10.52 -18.95 23.54
CA GLU A 575 -9.62 -18.23 22.63
C GLU A 575 -9.52 -18.91 21.24
N ASN A 576 -10.16 -20.08 21.08
CA ASN A 576 -10.15 -20.93 19.88
C ASN A 576 -11.47 -20.89 19.07
N ASN A 577 -12.45 -20.08 19.47
CA ASN A 577 -13.81 -20.10 18.92
C ASN A 577 -13.98 -19.45 17.52
N ILE A 578 -12.94 -18.85 16.94
CA ILE A 578 -12.98 -18.16 15.65
C ILE A 578 -11.96 -18.76 14.67
N ILE A 579 -12.37 -18.94 13.41
CA ILE A 579 -11.49 -19.30 12.28
C ILE A 579 -11.92 -18.53 11.02
N ASN A 580 -11.03 -18.38 10.04
CA ASN A 580 -11.33 -17.77 8.75
C ASN A 580 -11.14 -18.76 7.57
N SER A 581 -11.74 -18.44 6.43
CA SER A 581 -11.74 -19.31 5.23
C SER A 581 -10.42 -19.30 4.44
N MET A 582 -9.44 -18.48 4.84
CA MET A 582 -8.04 -18.54 4.38
C MET A 582 -7.14 -19.36 5.31
N ALA A 583 -7.59 -19.75 6.51
CA ALA A 583 -6.85 -20.67 7.39
C ALA A 583 -6.61 -22.07 6.79
N THR A 584 -7.22 -22.35 5.63
CA THR A 584 -6.97 -23.51 4.76
C THR A 584 -6.68 -23.12 3.30
N CYS A 585 -6.57 -21.82 2.99
CA CYS A 585 -6.57 -21.30 1.62
C CYS A 585 -5.60 -20.12 1.36
N GLU A 586 -4.64 -19.86 2.24
CA GLU A 586 -3.38 -19.28 1.78
C GLU A 586 -2.74 -20.27 0.79
N TYR A 587 -2.77 -19.95 -0.51
CA TYR A 587 -1.99 -20.69 -1.50
C TYR A 587 -0.54 -20.19 -1.44
N VAL A 588 0.16 -20.57 -0.36
CA VAL A 588 1.60 -20.81 -0.45
C VAL A 588 1.75 -21.92 -1.49
N PRO A 589 2.46 -21.71 -2.62
CA PRO A 589 2.80 -22.80 -3.53
C PRO A 589 3.50 -23.90 -2.70
N PRO A 590 3.02 -25.16 -2.67
CA PRO A 590 3.58 -26.15 -1.75
C PRO A 590 5.07 -26.33 -2.00
N VAL A 591 5.90 -25.86 -1.03
CA VAL A 591 7.29 -25.42 -1.27
C VAL A 591 7.98 -26.27 -2.32
N GLY A 592 8.35 -25.57 -3.40
CA GLY A 592 8.73 -26.18 -4.66
C GLY A 592 9.93 -27.11 -4.57
N SER A 593 10.23 -27.75 -5.70
CA SER A 593 11.58 -28.24 -5.94
C SER A 593 12.01 -27.71 -7.29
N PHE A 594 12.56 -26.50 -7.29
CA PHE A 594 12.96 -25.83 -8.52
C PHE A 594 14.15 -26.55 -9.15
N LYS A 595 14.00 -26.92 -10.43
CA LYS A 595 14.94 -27.74 -11.20
C LYS A 595 15.17 -27.08 -12.56
N PRO A 596 15.94 -25.97 -12.64
CA PRO A 596 16.18 -25.30 -13.91
C PRO A 596 16.70 -26.25 -14.99
N ALA A 597 15.95 -26.38 -16.08
CA ALA A 597 16.31 -27.13 -17.28
C ALA A 597 16.51 -26.18 -18.44
N LEU A 598 17.22 -26.59 -19.51
CA LEU A 598 17.29 -25.80 -20.74
C LEU A 598 16.20 -26.29 -21.68
N GLU A 599 15.14 -25.52 -21.92
CA GLU A 599 14.19 -25.85 -23.00
C GLU A 599 14.88 -25.65 -24.35
N TRP A 600 15.32 -24.42 -24.60
CA TRP A 600 15.75 -23.98 -25.93
C TRP A 600 16.88 -22.95 -25.91
N GLU A 601 17.50 -22.74 -27.08
CA GLU A 601 18.62 -21.81 -27.24
C GLU A 601 18.72 -21.22 -28.66
N TRP A 602 18.49 -19.91 -28.80
CA TRP A 602 18.80 -19.19 -30.04
C TRP A 602 20.31 -19.03 -30.16
N LYS A 603 20.88 -19.49 -31.28
CA LYS A 603 22.34 -19.51 -31.49
C LYS A 603 22.84 -18.49 -32.50
N LYS A 604 22.03 -18.20 -33.52
CA LYS A 604 22.33 -17.32 -34.67
C LYS A 604 21.11 -17.17 -35.57
N SER A 605 21.06 -16.05 -36.28
CA SER A 605 20.10 -15.78 -37.35
C SER A 605 20.54 -16.40 -38.69
N SER A 606 19.63 -16.42 -39.66
CA SER A 606 19.99 -16.53 -41.09
C SER A 606 20.54 -15.21 -41.67
N ILE A 607 20.22 -14.07 -41.06
CA ILE A 607 20.61 -12.71 -41.45
C ILE A 607 21.77 -12.23 -40.56
N SER A 608 22.90 -11.87 -41.17
CA SER A 608 24.16 -11.62 -40.45
C SER A 608 24.56 -12.78 -39.52
N PRO A 609 24.78 -14.01 -40.04
CA PRO A 609 24.97 -15.23 -39.23
C PRO A 609 26.30 -15.32 -38.47
N SER A 610 27.16 -14.30 -38.57
CA SER A 610 28.37 -14.12 -37.75
C SER A 610 28.18 -13.15 -36.58
N SER A 611 27.00 -12.54 -36.47
CA SER A 611 26.60 -11.68 -35.36
C SER A 611 25.76 -12.51 -34.40
N ASP A 612 26.43 -13.39 -33.67
CA ASP A 612 25.84 -14.43 -32.82
C ASP A 612 26.20 -14.28 -31.34
N GLN A 613 27.10 -13.36 -30.99
CA GLN A 613 27.53 -13.09 -29.62
C GLN A 613 26.59 -12.09 -28.94
N VAL A 614 26.22 -12.31 -27.67
CA VAL A 614 25.40 -11.39 -26.86
C VAL A 614 26.11 -11.10 -25.53
N VAL A 615 26.10 -9.83 -25.11
CA VAL A 615 26.70 -9.36 -23.84
C VAL A 615 25.93 -8.13 -23.31
N VAL A 616 24.60 -8.19 -23.46
CA VAL A 616 23.63 -7.19 -23.01
C VAL A 616 22.46 -7.91 -22.36
N THR A 617 21.80 -7.27 -21.39
CA THR A 617 20.52 -7.76 -20.86
C THR A 617 19.48 -7.67 -21.99
N PRO A 618 18.72 -8.73 -22.28
CA PRO A 618 17.56 -8.65 -23.18
C PRO A 618 16.45 -7.77 -22.58
N ALA A 619 15.55 -7.31 -23.43
CA ALA A 619 14.22 -6.84 -23.03
C ALA A 619 13.17 -7.85 -23.50
N VAL A 620 11.99 -7.86 -22.87
CA VAL A 620 10.86 -8.72 -23.25
C VAL A 620 9.60 -7.86 -23.36
N ALA A 621 8.87 -8.00 -24.46
CA ALA A 621 7.59 -7.32 -24.68
C ALA A 621 6.81 -7.98 -25.84
N ASN A 622 5.49 -7.83 -25.86
CA ASN A 622 4.63 -8.37 -26.92
C ASN A 622 4.75 -7.49 -28.17
N LEU A 623 5.14 -8.09 -29.31
CA LEU A 623 5.39 -7.39 -30.58
C LEU A 623 4.48 -7.86 -31.73
N THR A 624 3.76 -8.97 -31.55
CA THR A 624 3.06 -9.72 -32.59
C THR A 624 1.65 -10.12 -32.13
N ASP A 625 0.70 -10.09 -33.07
CA ASP A 625 -0.65 -10.66 -32.93
C ASP A 625 -0.55 -12.16 -33.26
N ASP A 626 -0.15 -12.95 -32.26
CA ASP A 626 0.08 -14.38 -32.37
C ASP A 626 -1.22 -15.16 -32.18
N ASN A 627 -2.15 -14.64 -31.37
CA ASN A 627 -3.47 -15.22 -31.15
C ASN A 627 -4.46 -14.97 -32.32
N ASN A 628 -4.19 -13.98 -33.18
CA ASN A 628 -4.94 -13.58 -34.39
C ASN A 628 -6.32 -12.95 -34.12
N ASP A 629 -6.50 -12.20 -33.02
CA ASP A 629 -7.72 -11.40 -32.77
C ASP A 629 -7.66 -9.96 -33.34
N GLY A 630 -6.48 -9.48 -33.70
CA GLY A 630 -6.23 -8.15 -34.25
C GLY A 630 -5.78 -7.09 -33.24
N ILE A 631 -5.44 -7.50 -32.02
CA ILE A 631 -4.79 -6.71 -30.97
C ILE A 631 -3.36 -7.26 -30.79
N ILE A 632 -2.50 -6.55 -30.05
CA ILE A 632 -1.26 -7.08 -29.51
C ILE A 632 -1.29 -6.80 -28.01
N ASP A 633 -1.52 -7.83 -27.20
CA ASP A 633 -1.65 -7.68 -25.74
C ASP A 633 -1.05 -8.87 -24.98
N GLN A 634 -1.27 -8.92 -23.66
CA GLN A 634 -0.78 -9.98 -22.77
C GLN A 634 -1.32 -11.39 -23.07
N MET A 635 -2.15 -11.60 -24.09
CA MET A 635 -2.58 -12.92 -24.58
C MET A 635 -1.69 -13.46 -25.73
N ASP A 636 -0.77 -12.65 -26.25
CA ASP A 636 0.20 -13.04 -27.29
C ASP A 636 1.51 -13.57 -26.70
N ILE A 637 2.41 -14.10 -27.54
CA ILE A 637 3.70 -14.65 -27.11
C ILE A 637 4.71 -13.51 -26.94
N PRO A 638 5.29 -13.29 -25.74
CA PRO A 638 6.32 -12.28 -25.53
C PRO A 638 7.53 -12.45 -26.46
N ALA A 639 8.06 -11.35 -26.97
CA ALA A 639 9.26 -11.36 -27.80
C ALA A 639 10.51 -11.03 -26.97
N ILE A 640 11.55 -11.85 -27.09
CA ILE A 640 12.88 -11.57 -26.52
C ILE A 640 13.66 -10.68 -27.49
N ILE A 641 14.01 -9.48 -27.04
CA ILE A 641 14.57 -8.38 -27.83
C ILE A 641 15.99 -8.10 -27.36
N PHE A 642 16.98 -8.18 -28.26
CA PHE A 642 18.40 -8.13 -27.87
C PHE A 642 19.32 -7.63 -28.98
N VAL A 643 20.50 -7.15 -28.59
CA VAL A 643 21.58 -6.78 -29.52
C VAL A 643 22.63 -7.86 -29.56
N THR A 644 22.87 -8.40 -30.76
CA THR A 644 24.02 -9.29 -31.05
C THR A 644 25.18 -8.51 -31.62
N HIS A 645 26.40 -9.03 -31.54
CA HIS A 645 27.55 -8.50 -32.27
C HIS A 645 28.44 -9.61 -32.86
N THR A 646 29.43 -9.21 -33.66
CA THR A 646 30.38 -10.12 -34.34
C THR A 646 31.73 -10.13 -33.62
N GLY A 647 32.27 -11.31 -33.32
CA GLY A 647 33.61 -11.48 -32.73
C GLY A 647 33.73 -11.06 -31.25
N ASP A 648 34.94 -10.86 -30.77
CA ASP A 648 35.28 -10.55 -29.36
C ASP A 648 35.15 -9.06 -28.99
N ASN A 649 35.13 -8.17 -29.98
CA ASN A 649 34.97 -6.72 -29.80
C ASN A 649 33.49 -6.30 -29.67
N CYS A 650 32.89 -6.58 -28.52
CA CYS A 650 31.48 -6.31 -28.21
C CYS A 650 31.01 -4.86 -28.39
N ASP A 651 31.90 -3.88 -28.36
CA ASP A 651 31.52 -2.46 -28.37
C ASP A 651 31.11 -1.96 -29.78
N THR A 652 31.05 -2.85 -30.78
CA THR A 652 30.93 -2.52 -32.22
C THR A 652 30.17 -3.58 -33.02
N ASN A 653 29.75 -3.24 -34.24
CA ASN A 653 29.11 -4.12 -35.21
C ASN A 653 27.80 -4.77 -34.70
N GLY A 654 27.06 -4.06 -33.85
CA GLY A 654 25.84 -4.55 -33.22
C GLY A 654 24.64 -4.65 -34.18
N ARG A 655 23.79 -5.64 -33.96
CA ARG A 655 22.54 -5.92 -34.69
C ARG A 655 21.42 -6.22 -33.71
N LEU A 656 20.42 -5.34 -33.66
CA LEU A 656 19.16 -5.54 -32.94
C LEU A 656 18.33 -6.64 -33.60
N ARG A 657 17.76 -7.53 -32.78
CA ARG A 657 16.91 -8.65 -33.18
C ARG A 657 15.75 -8.80 -32.21
N ALA A 658 14.68 -9.44 -32.68
CA ALA A 658 13.58 -9.94 -31.84
C ALA A 658 13.26 -11.38 -32.24
N ILE A 659 12.96 -12.23 -31.25
CA ILE A 659 12.58 -13.64 -31.41
C ILE A 659 11.37 -13.92 -30.53
N HIS A 660 10.49 -14.85 -30.91
CA HIS A 660 9.41 -15.30 -30.02
C HIS A 660 10.01 -16.06 -28.83
N GLY A 661 9.44 -15.89 -27.64
CA GLY A 661 9.93 -16.51 -26.41
C GLY A 661 9.58 -18.00 -26.25
N ASP A 662 8.62 -18.51 -27.01
CA ASP A 662 8.41 -19.97 -27.24
C ASP A 662 9.55 -20.62 -28.07
N GLY A 663 10.51 -19.82 -28.54
CA GLY A 663 11.63 -20.27 -29.37
C GLY A 663 11.24 -20.67 -30.81
N SER A 664 10.00 -20.45 -31.25
CA SER A 664 9.50 -20.86 -32.57
C SER A 664 10.21 -20.20 -33.75
N GLY A 665 10.70 -18.97 -33.59
CA GLY A 665 11.31 -18.23 -34.68
C GLY A 665 11.90 -16.87 -34.34
N GLU A 666 12.53 -16.27 -35.35
CA GLU A 666 13.02 -14.90 -35.34
C GLU A 666 12.02 -13.98 -36.02
N ILE A 667 11.50 -13.00 -35.28
CA ILE A 667 10.51 -12.03 -35.74
C ILE A 667 11.16 -11.08 -36.74
N PHE A 668 12.30 -10.47 -36.35
CA PHE A 668 13.10 -9.64 -37.24
C PHE A 668 14.59 -9.57 -36.86
N THR A 669 15.38 -9.11 -37.84
CA THR A 669 16.75 -8.63 -37.65
C THR A 669 16.89 -7.26 -38.33
N VAL A 670 17.30 -6.25 -37.57
CA VAL A 670 17.58 -4.92 -38.11
C VAL A 670 18.85 -4.96 -38.97
N THR A 671 18.79 -4.34 -40.15
CA THR A 671 19.94 -4.22 -41.07
C THR A 671 20.06 -2.80 -41.61
N GLY A 672 21.29 -2.40 -42.00
CA GLY A 672 21.58 -1.05 -42.50
C GLY A 672 21.98 -0.03 -41.42
N TYR A 673 21.92 -0.41 -40.14
CA TYR A 673 22.35 0.39 -39.00
C TYR A 673 23.39 -0.38 -38.18
N ASP A 674 24.48 0.29 -37.77
CA ASP A 674 25.47 -0.26 -36.85
C ASP A 674 25.19 0.26 -35.44
N ILE A 675 24.91 -0.65 -34.52
CA ILE A 675 24.46 -0.39 -33.15
C ILE A 675 25.60 -0.73 -32.17
N TYR A 676 25.67 -0.07 -31.01
CA TYR A 676 26.60 -0.49 -29.96
C TYR A 676 26.23 -1.89 -29.45
N GLY A 677 27.12 -2.87 -29.64
CA GLY A 677 26.88 -4.26 -29.20
C GLY A 677 26.88 -4.47 -27.68
N THR A 678 27.11 -3.41 -26.90
CA THR A 678 26.95 -3.34 -25.44
C THR A 678 25.82 -2.39 -25.00
N CYS A 679 24.88 -2.05 -25.90
CA CYS A 679 23.65 -1.34 -25.55
C CYS A 679 22.53 -2.36 -25.34
N SER A 680 22.06 -2.54 -24.10
CA SER A 680 20.77 -3.19 -23.87
C SER A 680 19.67 -2.38 -24.55
N PRO A 681 18.69 -3.00 -25.22
CA PRO A 681 17.51 -2.30 -25.70
C PRO A 681 16.62 -1.87 -24.51
N ALA A 682 15.98 -0.71 -24.62
CA ALA A 682 14.78 -0.41 -23.83
C ALA A 682 13.55 -0.51 -24.73
N VAL A 683 12.40 -0.87 -24.15
CA VAL A 683 11.17 -1.15 -24.88
C VAL A 683 9.97 -0.56 -24.15
N GLY A 684 9.03 0.01 -24.90
CA GLY A 684 7.79 0.59 -24.39
C GLY A 684 7.08 1.41 -25.47
N ASP A 685 5.77 1.66 -25.33
CA ASP A 685 5.07 2.65 -26.16
C ASP A 685 5.56 4.05 -25.77
N ILE A 686 6.08 4.82 -26.74
CA ILE A 686 6.58 6.18 -26.51
C ILE A 686 5.77 7.28 -27.23
N ASP A 687 5.01 6.97 -28.28
CA ASP A 687 4.16 7.95 -28.98
C ASP A 687 2.64 7.70 -28.81
N ASN A 688 2.27 6.82 -27.89
CA ASN A 688 0.91 6.47 -27.47
C ASN A 688 0.06 5.91 -28.63
N ASP A 689 0.67 5.10 -29.50
CA ASP A 689 -0.02 4.43 -30.62
C ASP A 689 -0.58 3.03 -30.27
N GLY A 690 -0.24 2.52 -29.08
CA GLY A 690 -0.64 1.21 -28.56
C GLY A 690 0.33 0.08 -28.90
N LEU A 691 1.48 0.38 -29.51
CA LEU A 691 2.50 -0.59 -29.91
C LEU A 691 3.84 -0.32 -29.22
N MET A 692 4.63 -1.37 -29.00
CA MET A 692 5.91 -1.28 -28.33
C MET A 692 7.02 -0.77 -29.27
N ASP A 693 7.65 0.35 -28.93
CA ASP A 693 8.85 0.84 -29.60
C ASP A 693 10.13 0.35 -28.91
N ILE A 694 11.20 0.26 -29.70
CA ILE A 694 12.48 -0.33 -29.29
C ILE A 694 13.62 0.67 -29.49
N LEU A 695 14.30 1.01 -28.39
CA LEU A 695 15.32 2.05 -28.31
C LEU A 695 16.73 1.48 -28.16
N VAL A 696 17.65 1.89 -29.04
CA VAL A 696 19.06 1.46 -29.04
C VAL A 696 20.03 2.57 -29.49
N MET A 697 21.27 2.52 -29.02
CA MET A 697 22.33 3.50 -29.35
C MET A 697 23.09 3.15 -30.64
N GLU A 698 23.12 4.07 -31.60
CA GLU A 698 23.89 3.94 -32.84
C GLU A 698 25.41 4.05 -32.58
N GLU A 699 26.19 3.10 -33.10
CA GLU A 699 27.66 3.12 -33.08
C GLU A 699 28.19 4.32 -33.88
N SER A 700 27.79 4.40 -35.16
CA SER A 700 28.29 5.34 -36.17
C SER A 700 27.63 6.74 -36.12
N GLY A 701 27.44 7.28 -34.91
CA GLY A 701 26.90 8.62 -34.73
C GLY A 701 26.57 8.99 -33.28
N LYS A 702 26.44 7.99 -32.40
CA LYS A 702 26.02 8.16 -31.00
C LYS A 702 24.69 8.91 -30.92
N ARG A 703 23.72 8.39 -31.67
CA ARG A 703 22.33 8.81 -31.72
C ARG A 703 21.48 7.72 -31.07
N MET A 704 20.43 8.12 -30.35
CA MET A 704 19.35 7.19 -30.04
C MET A 704 18.59 6.88 -31.32
N LEU A 705 18.27 5.61 -31.54
CA LEU A 705 17.43 5.12 -32.63
C LEU A 705 16.16 4.51 -32.03
N ALA A 706 14.99 4.89 -32.53
CA ALA A 706 13.72 4.24 -32.22
C ALA A 706 13.27 3.39 -33.41
N PHE A 707 12.88 2.15 -33.14
CA PHE A 707 12.29 1.22 -34.09
C PHE A 707 10.88 0.83 -33.63
N ASP A 708 9.95 0.68 -34.58
CA ASP A 708 8.64 0.09 -34.31
C ASP A 708 8.73 -1.41 -33.96
N ASN A 709 7.61 -2.00 -33.54
CA ASN A 709 7.51 -3.43 -33.22
C ASN A 709 7.78 -4.39 -34.41
N GLN A 710 7.96 -3.89 -35.65
CA GLN A 710 8.45 -4.68 -36.79
C GLN A 710 9.94 -4.44 -37.11
N GLY A 711 10.67 -3.70 -36.26
CA GLY A 711 12.10 -3.43 -36.44
C GLY A 711 12.42 -2.40 -37.52
N LYS A 712 11.46 -1.56 -37.91
CA LYS A 712 11.65 -0.44 -38.86
C LYS A 712 11.85 0.86 -38.10
N LEU A 713 12.83 1.67 -38.52
CA LEU A 713 13.18 2.92 -37.85
C LEU A 713 12.02 3.94 -37.89
N LYS A 714 11.52 4.37 -36.71
CA LYS A 714 10.62 5.53 -36.55
C LYS A 714 11.42 6.83 -36.65
N TRP A 715 12.47 6.99 -35.83
CA TRP A 715 13.33 8.18 -35.85
C TRP A 715 14.77 7.91 -35.39
N ALA A 716 15.65 8.91 -35.58
CA ALA A 716 17.02 8.93 -35.05
C ALA A 716 17.36 10.31 -34.48
N SER A 717 17.81 10.37 -33.22
CA SER A 717 18.05 11.62 -32.48
C SER A 717 19.15 12.49 -33.10
N PRO A 718 19.31 13.76 -32.67
CA PRO A 718 20.58 14.47 -32.84
C PRO A 718 21.75 13.69 -32.20
N ALA A 719 22.98 13.90 -32.67
CA ALA A 719 24.17 13.25 -32.09
C ALA A 719 24.38 13.71 -30.63
N LEU A 720 24.41 12.76 -29.70
CA LEU A 720 24.37 13.03 -28.25
C LEU A 720 25.74 13.37 -27.65
N ASN A 721 26.82 13.21 -28.42
CA ASN A 721 28.21 13.53 -28.02
C ASN A 721 28.73 12.81 -26.76
N VAL A 722 28.13 11.66 -26.42
CA VAL A 722 28.51 10.83 -25.26
C VAL A 722 29.89 10.17 -25.42
N THR A 723 30.62 9.99 -24.33
CA THR A 723 31.95 9.37 -24.34
C THR A 723 31.89 7.88 -24.66
N SER A 724 30.90 7.17 -24.13
CA SER A 724 30.65 5.72 -24.26
C SER A 724 29.19 5.46 -24.67
N GLY A 725 28.95 4.36 -25.38
CA GLY A 725 27.66 3.98 -25.98
C GLY A 725 26.97 2.77 -25.32
N GLY A 726 27.32 2.46 -24.07
CA GLY A 726 26.81 1.30 -23.33
C GLY A 726 26.32 1.65 -21.92
N SER A 727 25.66 2.80 -21.75
CA SER A 727 24.75 3.00 -20.61
C SER A 727 23.43 2.28 -20.87
N SER A 728 22.68 1.95 -19.82
CA SER A 728 21.25 1.64 -20.00
C SER A 728 20.48 2.83 -20.59
N VAL A 729 19.46 2.53 -21.38
CA VAL A 729 18.37 3.46 -21.72
C VAL A 729 17.28 3.27 -20.67
N THR A 730 16.59 4.35 -20.29
CA THR A 730 15.43 4.30 -19.38
C THR A 730 14.30 5.14 -19.98
N ILE A 731 13.08 4.61 -19.93
CA ILE A 731 11.86 5.26 -20.40
C ILE A 731 11.06 5.67 -19.16
N SER A 732 10.63 6.93 -19.08
CA SER A 732 9.79 7.43 -17.98
C SER A 732 9.10 8.70 -18.41
N ASP A 733 7.80 8.85 -18.15
CA ASP A 733 7.19 10.18 -18.10
C ASP A 733 7.82 10.94 -16.93
N LEU A 734 8.43 12.10 -17.20
CA LEU A 734 9.13 12.90 -16.19
C LEU A 734 8.34 14.16 -15.79
N ASP A 735 7.56 14.76 -16.70
CA ASP A 735 6.69 15.92 -16.40
C ASP A 735 5.18 15.61 -16.36
N THR A 736 4.82 14.32 -16.32
CA THR A 736 3.45 13.78 -16.14
C THR A 736 2.46 14.21 -17.24
N ASP A 737 2.98 14.47 -18.45
CA ASP A 737 2.20 14.98 -19.58
C ASP A 737 1.54 13.87 -20.42
N GLY A 738 1.90 12.60 -20.14
CA GLY A 738 1.44 11.40 -20.82
C GLY A 738 2.36 10.90 -21.94
N ASN A 739 3.45 11.63 -22.26
CA ASN A 739 4.42 11.22 -23.27
C ASN A 739 5.76 10.90 -22.60
N PRO A 740 6.24 9.65 -22.59
CA PRO A 740 7.42 9.31 -21.82
C PRO A 740 8.72 9.86 -22.43
N GLU A 741 9.58 10.39 -21.56
CA GLU A 741 10.94 10.77 -21.87
C GLU A 741 11.86 9.57 -22.04
N ILE A 742 12.94 9.81 -22.80
CA ILE A 742 13.99 8.84 -23.06
C ILE A 742 15.29 9.34 -22.44
N ILE A 743 15.71 8.64 -21.40
CA ILE A 743 16.85 8.98 -20.54
C ILE A 743 18.05 8.12 -20.98
N TYR A 744 19.19 8.77 -21.21
CA TYR A 744 20.47 8.12 -21.45
C TYR A 744 21.55 8.80 -20.60
N GLY A 745 21.79 8.26 -19.42
CA GLY A 745 22.65 8.88 -18.42
C GLY A 745 22.07 10.23 -17.95
N ARG A 746 22.84 11.30 -18.11
CA ARG A 746 22.40 12.68 -17.84
C ARG A 746 21.81 13.42 -19.06
N ILE A 747 21.43 12.71 -20.12
CA ILE A 747 20.79 13.29 -21.32
C ILE A 747 19.36 12.80 -21.37
N VAL A 748 18.42 13.72 -21.63
CA VAL A 748 17.00 13.41 -21.77
C VAL A 748 16.51 13.90 -23.13
N LEU A 749 15.78 13.03 -23.82
CA LEU A 749 15.10 13.28 -25.09
C LEU A 749 13.59 13.20 -24.88
N ASN A 750 12.83 14.02 -25.61
CA ASN A 750 11.39 13.83 -25.77
C ASN A 750 11.15 12.54 -26.59
N ASN A 751 9.91 12.04 -26.62
CA ASN A 751 9.53 10.85 -27.38
C ASN A 751 9.77 10.94 -28.91
N ASP A 752 9.84 12.14 -29.51
CA ASP A 752 10.22 12.34 -30.92
C ASP A 752 11.74 12.22 -31.19
N GLY A 753 12.54 11.94 -30.16
CA GLY A 753 13.99 11.87 -30.21
C GLY A 753 14.70 13.23 -30.25
N SER A 754 13.97 14.35 -30.18
CA SER A 754 14.56 15.67 -29.97
C SER A 754 15.02 15.82 -28.51
N LYS A 755 16.07 16.61 -28.27
CA LYS A 755 16.75 16.63 -26.97
C LYS A 755 16.10 17.63 -26.01
N LYS A 756 15.36 17.14 -24.99
CA LYS A 756 14.74 17.93 -23.91
C LYS A 756 15.82 18.71 -23.13
N TRP A 757 16.82 18.02 -22.56
CA TRP A 757 17.92 18.68 -21.85
C TRP A 757 19.23 17.87 -21.74
N THR A 758 20.23 18.40 -21.03
CA THR A 758 21.50 17.70 -20.72
C THR A 758 22.08 18.25 -19.42
N GLY A 759 22.23 17.38 -18.42
CA GLY A 759 22.81 17.71 -17.12
C GLY A 759 24.29 18.09 -17.18
N THR A 760 24.78 18.71 -16.11
CA THR A 760 26.15 19.24 -16.00
C THR A 760 27.04 18.53 -14.98
N GLY A 761 26.45 17.87 -13.98
CA GLY A 761 27.12 17.11 -12.91
C GLY A 761 27.38 15.64 -13.30
N GLY A 762 27.05 14.71 -12.39
CA GLY A 762 27.16 13.25 -12.59
C GLY A 762 26.51 12.78 -13.89
N THR A 763 27.07 11.73 -14.50
CA THR A 763 26.85 11.45 -15.93
C THR A 763 25.95 10.27 -16.25
N GLY A 764 25.61 9.41 -15.28
CA GLY A 764 24.85 8.18 -15.53
C GLY A 764 25.47 7.31 -16.63
N VAL A 765 26.81 7.24 -16.68
CA VAL A 765 27.56 6.53 -17.74
C VAL A 765 27.55 5.01 -17.56
N TYR A 766 26.95 4.54 -16.46
CA TYR A 766 26.78 3.14 -16.11
C TYR A 766 25.30 2.77 -16.21
N ASN A 767 24.47 3.29 -15.30
CA ASN A 767 23.03 3.40 -15.48
C ASN A 767 22.53 4.83 -15.13
N SER A 768 21.27 5.07 -15.46
CA SER A 768 20.47 6.21 -15.01
C SER A 768 19.06 5.71 -14.78
N ILE A 769 18.47 6.05 -13.63
CA ILE A 769 17.13 5.58 -13.24
C ILE A 769 16.21 6.79 -13.03
N ALA A 770 14.92 6.58 -13.25
CA ALA A 770 13.87 7.54 -12.94
C ALA A 770 13.16 7.08 -11.66
N ALA A 771 13.01 7.97 -10.69
CA ALA A 771 12.24 7.74 -9.48
C ALA A 771 11.85 9.09 -8.87
N ASP A 772 10.61 9.25 -8.42
CA ASP A 772 10.26 10.37 -7.54
C ASP A 772 10.89 10.08 -6.16
N ILE A 773 11.90 10.87 -5.77
CA ILE A 773 12.58 10.72 -4.48
C ILE A 773 12.30 11.89 -3.54
N ASN A 774 11.62 12.93 -4.01
CA ASN A 774 11.30 14.13 -3.25
C ASN A 774 9.80 14.21 -2.88
N LEU A 775 9.00 13.28 -3.42
CA LEU A 775 7.55 13.12 -3.29
C LEU A 775 6.71 14.31 -3.82
N ASP A 776 7.23 15.07 -4.80
CA ASP A 776 6.55 16.18 -5.47
C ASP A 776 5.66 15.75 -6.65
N GLY A 777 5.74 14.48 -7.07
CA GLY A 777 4.98 13.88 -8.15
C GLY A 777 5.70 13.83 -9.51
N PHE A 778 6.91 14.37 -9.63
CA PHE A 778 7.71 14.34 -10.86
C PHE A 778 8.99 13.49 -10.68
N PRO A 779 9.17 12.39 -11.42
CA PRO A 779 10.37 11.56 -11.25
C PRO A 779 11.69 12.31 -11.49
N GLU A 780 12.62 12.18 -10.55
CA GLU A 780 14.01 12.60 -10.69
C GLU A 780 14.78 11.69 -11.65
N VAL A 781 15.75 12.27 -12.37
CA VAL A 781 16.78 11.52 -13.09
C VAL A 781 18.02 11.36 -12.21
N ILE A 782 18.22 10.15 -11.71
CA ILE A 782 19.35 9.78 -10.87
C ILE A 782 20.49 9.26 -11.76
N ALA A 783 21.67 9.86 -11.65
CA ALA A 783 22.77 9.72 -12.62
C ALA A 783 24.15 9.48 -11.95
N GLY A 784 24.20 8.51 -11.03
CA GLY A 784 25.36 8.27 -10.16
C GLY A 784 25.31 9.15 -8.92
N ASN A 785 26.38 9.93 -8.67
CA ASN A 785 26.48 10.82 -7.51
C ASN A 785 25.74 12.17 -7.66
N THR A 786 24.71 12.23 -8.50
CA THR A 786 23.99 13.46 -8.84
C THR A 786 22.57 13.12 -9.21
N VAL A 787 21.65 13.92 -8.70
CA VAL A 787 20.23 13.82 -9.02
C VAL A 787 19.78 15.11 -9.69
N TYR A 788 19.07 14.96 -10.81
CA TYR A 788 18.45 16.05 -11.54
C TYR A 788 16.94 15.94 -11.40
N SER A 789 16.24 17.05 -11.18
CA SER A 789 14.77 17.05 -11.32
C SER A 789 14.36 16.80 -12.76
N HIS A 790 13.07 16.53 -12.99
CA HIS A 790 12.48 16.35 -14.32
C HIS A 790 12.85 17.43 -15.37
N THR A 791 13.14 18.66 -14.94
CA THR A 791 13.56 19.79 -15.82
C THR A 791 15.08 19.89 -16.04
N GLY A 792 15.87 18.94 -15.50
CA GLY A 792 17.33 18.88 -15.66
C GLY A 792 18.12 19.79 -14.72
N GLN A 793 17.49 20.36 -13.68
CA GLN A 793 18.18 21.10 -12.63
C GLN A 793 18.80 20.13 -11.64
N ILE A 794 20.06 20.35 -11.24
CA ILE A 794 20.67 19.55 -10.16
C ILE A 794 19.97 19.91 -8.85
N LEU A 795 19.25 18.94 -8.25
CA LEU A 795 18.76 19.06 -6.88
C LEU A 795 19.93 18.95 -5.91
N TRP A 796 20.75 17.90 -6.09
CA TRP A 796 22.00 17.73 -5.34
C TRP A 796 23.07 16.96 -6.13
N GLN A 797 24.32 17.20 -5.75
CA GLN A 797 25.48 16.44 -6.22
C GLN A 797 26.43 16.16 -5.05
N ASN A 798 26.59 14.89 -4.68
CA ASN A 798 27.49 14.51 -3.59
C ASN A 798 28.90 14.23 -4.13
N SER A 799 29.78 15.23 -4.02
CA SER A 799 31.18 15.13 -4.48
C SER A 799 32.09 14.20 -3.65
N ALA A 800 31.63 13.68 -2.50
CA ALA A 800 32.35 12.66 -1.74
C ALA A 800 32.04 11.22 -2.19
N VAL A 801 31.00 11.05 -3.01
CA VAL A 801 30.57 9.79 -3.62
C VAL A 801 31.06 9.76 -5.07
N GLY A 802 31.52 8.60 -5.54
CA GLY A 802 31.92 8.41 -6.94
C GLY A 802 30.71 8.29 -7.88
N ASN A 803 30.86 8.73 -9.13
CA ASN A 803 29.89 8.40 -10.19
C ASN A 803 29.97 6.88 -10.47
N GLY A 804 28.84 6.19 -10.46
CA GLY A 804 28.77 4.73 -10.37
C GLY A 804 27.37 4.21 -10.70
N TYR A 805 27.10 2.95 -10.33
CA TYR A 805 25.77 2.36 -10.46
C TYR A 805 24.85 2.81 -9.31
N THR A 806 23.56 2.95 -9.59
CA THR A 806 22.54 3.35 -8.61
C THR A 806 21.33 2.43 -8.61
N ALA A 807 20.77 2.18 -7.43
CA ALA A 807 19.40 1.69 -7.23
C ALA A 807 18.72 2.50 -6.12
N VAL A 808 17.39 2.42 -6.04
CA VAL A 808 16.53 3.14 -5.10
C VAL A 808 15.62 2.14 -4.40
N ALA A 809 15.50 2.25 -3.08
CA ALA A 809 14.47 1.62 -2.25
C ALA A 809 14.41 2.35 -0.90
N ASN A 810 13.34 2.17 -0.14
CA ASN A 810 13.25 2.67 1.24
C ASN A 810 13.95 1.69 2.19
N PHE A 811 14.87 2.18 3.03
CA PHE A 811 15.63 1.38 4.00
C PHE A 811 15.36 1.75 5.47
N ASP A 812 14.37 2.59 5.79
CA ASP A 812 13.89 2.79 7.16
C ASP A 812 12.34 2.91 7.32
N GLU A 813 11.84 3.82 8.15
CA GLU A 813 10.41 4.00 8.50
C GLU A 813 9.80 5.30 7.93
N ASP A 814 10.64 6.16 7.34
CA ASP A 814 10.30 7.43 6.67
C ASP A 814 9.68 7.19 5.26
N PRO A 815 8.86 8.09 4.68
CA PRO A 815 8.23 7.85 3.36
C PRO A 815 9.14 8.06 2.13
N PHE A 816 10.31 8.70 2.29
CA PHE A 816 11.26 8.95 1.21
C PHE A 816 12.14 7.71 0.93
N PRO A 817 12.78 7.59 -0.26
CA PRO A 817 13.61 6.43 -0.57
C PRO A 817 15.11 6.76 -0.71
N GLU A 818 15.95 5.83 -0.25
CA GLU A 818 17.42 5.96 -0.24
C GLU A 818 18.04 5.48 -1.55
N LEU A 819 19.21 6.03 -1.85
CA LEU A 819 20.00 5.71 -3.02
C LEU A 819 21.21 4.87 -2.63
N VAL A 820 21.21 3.60 -3.03
CA VAL A 820 22.41 2.75 -2.99
C VAL A 820 23.31 3.16 -4.16
N VAL A 821 24.56 3.54 -3.86
CA VAL A 821 25.55 3.91 -4.89
C VAL A 821 26.78 3.01 -4.83
N VAL A 822 27.07 2.33 -5.93
CA VAL A 822 28.25 1.47 -6.10
C VAL A 822 29.22 2.13 -7.08
N SER A 823 30.37 2.59 -6.58
CA SER A 823 31.39 3.25 -7.42
C SER A 823 32.81 2.92 -6.98
N SER A 824 33.66 2.54 -7.94
CA SER A 824 35.12 2.50 -7.78
C SER A 824 35.62 1.60 -6.66
N GLY A 825 34.88 0.52 -6.35
CA GLY A 825 35.16 -0.39 -5.23
C GLY A 825 34.65 0.11 -3.89
N TYR A 826 33.60 0.95 -3.90
CA TYR A 826 32.93 1.45 -2.71
C TYR A 826 31.40 1.38 -2.83
N VAL A 827 30.76 0.96 -1.73
CA VAL A 827 29.31 1.03 -1.54
C VAL A 827 28.97 2.16 -0.56
N TYR A 828 27.89 2.87 -0.84
CA TYR A 828 27.30 3.91 0.00
C TYR A 828 25.78 3.73 0.01
N LEU A 829 25.13 4.10 1.12
CA LEU A 829 23.70 4.41 1.16
C LEU A 829 23.54 5.91 1.41
N LEU A 830 22.73 6.56 0.59
CA LEU A 830 22.45 7.99 0.65
C LEU A 830 20.97 8.23 0.95
N GLU A 831 20.70 9.23 1.77
CA GLU A 831 19.39 9.87 1.88
C GLU A 831 18.85 10.27 0.50
N HIS A 832 17.53 10.39 0.36
CA HIS A 832 16.91 11.11 -0.76
C HIS A 832 17.48 12.54 -0.95
N THR A 833 17.94 13.19 0.14
CA THR A 833 18.65 14.50 0.12
C THR A 833 20.11 14.44 -0.35
N GLY A 834 20.65 13.26 -0.63
CA GLY A 834 22.03 13.03 -1.08
C GLY A 834 23.09 13.09 0.02
N GLN A 835 22.70 13.20 1.29
CA GLN A 835 23.63 13.02 2.42
C GLN A 835 23.99 11.54 2.58
N ILE A 836 25.17 11.24 3.12
CA ILE A 836 25.62 9.85 3.33
C ILE A 836 25.07 9.35 4.66
N ILE A 837 24.22 8.32 4.63
CA ILE A 837 23.79 7.58 5.83
C ILE A 837 24.94 6.70 6.31
N TRP A 838 25.48 5.87 5.40
CA TRP A 838 26.68 5.09 5.65
C TRP A 838 27.54 4.88 4.39
N GLY A 839 28.80 4.55 4.63
CA GLY A 839 29.83 4.39 3.61
C GLY A 839 30.95 5.45 3.70
N PRO A 840 32.01 5.34 2.90
CA PRO A 840 32.28 4.25 1.94
C PRO A 840 32.63 2.91 2.61
N ILE A 841 32.05 1.81 2.11
CA ILE A 841 32.44 0.43 2.46
C ILE A 841 33.31 -0.15 1.33
N ASP A 842 34.56 -0.55 1.62
CA ASP A 842 35.46 -1.17 0.62
C ASP A 842 34.85 -2.47 0.05
N PHE A 843 34.77 -2.57 -1.29
CA PHE A 843 34.14 -3.68 -1.99
C PHE A 843 35.11 -4.50 -2.87
N PRO A 844 35.07 -5.85 -2.83
CA PRO A 844 34.49 -6.66 -1.75
C PRO A 844 35.36 -6.52 -0.48
N PRO A 845 34.80 -6.63 0.75
CA PRO A 845 35.48 -6.31 2.01
C PRO A 845 36.59 -7.29 2.46
N SER A 846 37.19 -8.03 1.52
CA SER A 846 38.27 -9.01 1.76
C SER A 846 39.68 -8.50 1.42
N GLY A 847 39.83 -7.23 1.02
CA GLY A 847 41.12 -6.52 0.98
C GLY A 847 42.14 -6.99 -0.06
N ARG A 848 41.73 -7.80 -1.03
CA ARG A 848 42.51 -8.06 -2.26
C ARG A 848 42.11 -7.03 -3.33
N ASN A 849 42.96 -6.88 -4.35
CA ASN A 849 42.83 -5.95 -5.49
C ASN A 849 41.38 -5.46 -5.72
N ARG A 850 41.14 -4.15 -5.52
CA ARG A 850 39.80 -3.54 -5.58
C ARG A 850 39.07 -3.91 -6.86
N ASP A 851 37.88 -4.45 -6.71
CA ASP A 851 36.91 -4.55 -7.79
C ASP A 851 36.20 -3.20 -7.97
N HIS A 852 35.46 -2.98 -9.06
CA HIS A 852 34.66 -1.75 -9.20
C HIS A 852 33.28 -1.88 -8.52
N GLY A 853 32.68 -3.07 -8.60
CA GLY A 853 31.31 -3.35 -8.15
C GLY A 853 30.28 -3.05 -9.24
N GLY A 854 29.38 -4.00 -9.49
CA GLY A 854 28.31 -3.89 -10.50
C GLY A 854 27.08 -3.11 -10.03
N PRO A 855 25.99 -3.15 -10.83
CA PRO A 855 24.67 -2.71 -10.41
C PRO A 855 24.26 -3.34 -9.06
N PRO A 856 23.79 -2.55 -8.08
CA PRO A 856 23.14 -3.10 -6.90
C PRO A 856 21.75 -3.64 -7.25
N THR A 857 21.50 -4.90 -6.91
CA THR A 857 20.16 -5.55 -6.96
C THR A 857 19.53 -5.44 -5.58
N ILE A 858 18.33 -4.89 -5.50
CA ILE A 858 17.61 -4.68 -4.23
C ILE A 858 16.40 -5.62 -4.16
N ALA A 859 16.23 -6.28 -3.02
CA ALA A 859 15.14 -7.23 -2.75
C ALA A 859 15.06 -7.49 -1.23
N ASP A 860 14.01 -8.15 -0.75
CA ASP A 860 14.07 -8.90 0.51
C ASP A 860 14.70 -10.28 0.21
N PHE A 861 15.83 -10.59 0.86
CA PHE A 861 16.56 -11.85 0.66
C PHE A 861 16.37 -12.86 1.81
N ASP A 862 15.75 -12.50 2.95
CA ASP A 862 15.46 -13.46 4.05
C ASP A 862 14.05 -13.40 4.67
N SER A 863 13.10 -12.81 3.95
CA SER A 863 11.67 -12.74 4.28
C SER A 863 11.37 -12.03 5.61
N ASP A 864 12.15 -10.98 5.91
CA ASP A 864 12.06 -10.19 7.14
C ASP A 864 11.23 -8.89 6.95
N GLY A 865 10.96 -8.51 5.71
CA GLY A 865 10.18 -7.33 5.32
C GLY A 865 11.02 -6.10 4.96
N GLN A 866 12.34 -6.12 5.19
CA GLN A 866 13.27 -5.04 4.79
C GLN A 866 14.02 -5.40 3.50
N PRO A 867 14.53 -4.39 2.75
CA PRO A 867 15.38 -4.64 1.59
C PRO A 867 16.88 -4.76 1.93
N GLU A 868 17.57 -5.59 1.16
CA GLU A 868 19.03 -5.74 1.14
C GLU A 868 19.65 -5.49 -0.22
N ILE A 869 20.98 -5.47 -0.21
CA ILE A 869 21.82 -4.99 -1.31
C ILE A 869 22.68 -6.14 -1.82
N GLY A 870 22.25 -6.78 -2.91
CA GLY A 870 23.02 -7.75 -3.68
C GLY A 870 23.97 -7.05 -4.67
N ILE A 871 25.26 -7.40 -4.67
CA ILE A 871 26.27 -6.80 -5.56
C ILE A 871 27.27 -7.87 -6.03
N ALA A 872 27.53 -7.89 -7.33
CA ALA A 872 28.63 -8.66 -7.92
C ALA A 872 29.95 -7.87 -7.96
N GLY A 873 31.05 -8.55 -7.65
CA GLY A 873 32.43 -8.12 -7.89
C GLY A 873 33.26 -9.29 -8.42
N GLY A 874 34.52 -9.07 -8.79
CA GLY A 874 35.26 -9.97 -9.67
C GLY A 874 35.66 -11.33 -9.10
N TYR A 875 35.55 -11.50 -7.78
CA TYR A 875 35.81 -12.77 -7.08
C TYR A 875 34.67 -13.21 -6.15
N ARG A 876 33.63 -12.37 -6.00
CA ARG A 876 32.55 -12.57 -5.03
C ARG A 876 31.24 -11.93 -5.49
N TYR A 877 30.16 -12.68 -5.32
CA TYR A 877 28.85 -12.09 -5.09
C TYR A 877 28.67 -11.84 -3.60
N VAL A 878 28.02 -10.74 -3.21
CA VAL A 878 27.84 -10.32 -1.81
C VAL A 878 26.42 -9.80 -1.61
N VAL A 879 25.76 -10.18 -0.52
CA VAL A 879 24.52 -9.54 -0.04
C VAL A 879 24.81 -8.81 1.27
N MET A 880 24.28 -7.60 1.43
CA MET A 880 24.44 -6.76 2.61
C MET A 880 23.08 -6.33 3.17
N GLU A 881 22.91 -6.38 4.50
CA GLU A 881 21.75 -5.77 5.17
C GLU A 881 21.63 -4.28 4.79
N GLY A 882 20.45 -3.67 4.92
CA GLY A 882 20.25 -2.23 4.72
C GLY A 882 21.19 -1.31 5.53
N ASN A 883 21.75 -1.80 6.65
CA ASN A 883 22.78 -1.11 7.46
C ASN A 883 24.23 -1.29 6.95
N GLY A 884 24.44 -1.90 5.78
CA GLY A 884 25.76 -2.07 5.13
C GLY A 884 26.63 -3.22 5.67
N LYS A 885 26.15 -3.98 6.66
CA LYS A 885 26.79 -5.23 7.11
C LYS A 885 26.65 -6.31 6.03
N VAL A 886 27.70 -7.09 5.77
CA VAL A 886 27.59 -8.27 4.90
C VAL A 886 26.80 -9.37 5.61
N ARG A 887 25.73 -9.87 4.97
CA ARG A 887 24.97 -11.06 5.38
C ARG A 887 25.72 -12.32 4.95
N TRP A 888 26.04 -12.44 3.66
CA TRP A 888 26.84 -13.55 3.10
C TRP A 888 27.65 -13.14 1.85
N SER A 889 28.55 -14.03 1.40
CA SER A 889 29.21 -13.89 0.09
C SER A 889 29.52 -15.25 -0.55
N ALA A 890 29.19 -15.39 -1.83
CA ALA A 890 29.50 -16.56 -2.65
C ALA A 890 30.77 -16.31 -3.49
N ALA A 891 31.49 -17.36 -3.87
CA ALA A 891 32.70 -17.26 -4.69
C ALA A 891 32.38 -17.46 -6.18
N ILE A 892 32.71 -16.45 -7.01
CA ILE A 892 32.43 -16.41 -8.45
C ILE A 892 33.67 -15.95 -9.23
N GLN A 893 33.62 -15.94 -10.57
CA GLN A 893 34.70 -15.51 -11.45
C GLN A 893 34.21 -14.45 -12.46
N ASP A 894 34.41 -13.17 -12.13
CA ASP A 894 34.15 -12.01 -13.01
C ASP A 894 35.38 -11.07 -13.02
N THR A 895 36.54 -11.60 -13.36
CA THR A 895 37.79 -10.83 -13.43
C THR A 895 37.89 -10.00 -14.72
N SER A 896 36.99 -10.22 -15.67
CA SER A 896 36.93 -9.59 -17.00
C SER A 896 36.11 -8.29 -17.04
N SER A 897 35.05 -8.13 -16.24
CA SER A 897 34.35 -6.86 -16.04
C SER A 897 34.41 -6.36 -14.60
N ASN A 898 34.21 -7.26 -13.63
CA ASN A 898 33.98 -7.01 -12.20
C ASN A 898 32.81 -6.05 -11.88
N VAL A 899 31.83 -5.99 -12.80
CA VAL A 899 30.66 -5.11 -12.80
C VAL A 899 29.37 -5.75 -13.37
N THR A 900 29.26 -7.08 -13.45
CA THR A 900 28.01 -7.77 -13.83
C THR A 900 26.82 -7.37 -12.96
N GLY A 901 25.60 -7.41 -13.50
CA GLY A 901 24.37 -7.28 -12.71
C GLY A 901 23.92 -8.62 -12.11
N SER A 902 22.76 -8.58 -11.45
CA SER A 902 22.02 -9.76 -10.98
C SER A 902 20.52 -9.48 -10.97
N SER A 903 19.74 -10.54 -10.92
CA SER A 903 18.29 -10.52 -10.74
C SER A 903 17.90 -11.45 -9.59
N VAL A 904 16.65 -11.35 -9.15
CA VAL A 904 16.10 -12.14 -8.04
C VAL A 904 14.70 -12.61 -8.37
N PHE A 905 14.30 -13.74 -7.80
CA PHE A 905 12.95 -14.30 -7.88
C PHE A 905 12.76 -15.36 -6.78
N ASP A 906 11.60 -15.45 -6.14
CA ASP A 906 11.27 -16.57 -5.24
C ASP A 906 10.74 -17.75 -6.08
N PHE A 907 11.59 -18.76 -6.31
CA PHE A 907 11.24 -19.92 -7.14
C PHE A 907 10.61 -21.09 -6.38
N GLU A 908 10.78 -21.16 -5.06
CA GLU A 908 10.24 -22.26 -4.26
C GLU A 908 8.98 -21.86 -3.47
N GLY A 909 8.61 -20.57 -3.47
CA GLY A 909 7.43 -20.03 -2.79
C GLY A 909 7.62 -19.90 -1.27
N ASP A 910 8.85 -19.65 -0.81
CA ASP A 910 9.20 -19.60 0.62
C ASP A 910 9.27 -18.18 1.21
N GLY A 911 9.04 -17.15 0.40
CA GLY A 911 9.10 -15.73 0.76
C GLY A 911 10.48 -15.10 0.59
N SER A 912 11.54 -15.90 0.47
CA SER A 912 12.93 -15.41 0.33
C SER A 912 13.33 -15.35 -1.15
N ALA A 913 13.71 -14.19 -1.66
CA ALA A 913 14.10 -14.09 -3.07
C ALA A 913 15.45 -14.79 -3.37
N GLU A 914 15.43 -15.78 -4.26
CA GLU A 914 16.63 -16.46 -4.76
C GLU A 914 17.42 -15.55 -5.72
N VAL A 915 18.74 -15.60 -5.68
CA VAL A 915 19.63 -14.77 -6.52
C VAL A 915 19.99 -15.49 -7.80
N VAL A 916 19.64 -14.93 -8.95
CA VAL A 916 20.03 -15.43 -10.28
C VAL A 916 21.20 -14.61 -10.81
N TYR A 917 22.30 -15.29 -11.11
CA TYR A 917 23.58 -14.62 -11.40
C TYR A 917 24.42 -15.35 -12.46
N ALA A 918 25.09 -14.62 -13.35
CA ALA A 918 25.97 -15.17 -14.38
C ALA A 918 27.39 -14.57 -14.30
N ASP A 919 28.41 -15.44 -14.28
CA ASP A 919 29.84 -15.08 -14.28
C ASP A 919 30.53 -15.36 -15.63
N GLU A 920 31.86 -15.24 -15.72
CA GLU A 920 32.65 -15.55 -16.93
C GLU A 920 32.33 -16.93 -17.56
N MET A 921 31.85 -17.88 -16.75
CA MET A 921 31.77 -19.29 -17.11
C MET A 921 30.40 -19.93 -16.83
N TYR A 922 29.64 -19.48 -15.85
CA TYR A 922 28.47 -20.18 -15.33
C TYR A 922 27.29 -19.26 -15.00
N LEU A 923 26.08 -19.78 -15.21
CA LEU A 923 24.88 -19.34 -14.51
C LEU A 923 24.81 -20.06 -13.17
N PHE A 924 24.42 -19.33 -12.12
CA PHE A 924 24.19 -19.80 -10.76
C PHE A 924 22.79 -19.39 -10.32
N ILE A 925 22.24 -20.16 -9.36
CA ILE A 925 21.18 -19.67 -8.48
C ILE A 925 21.65 -19.88 -7.05
N PHE A 926 21.62 -18.82 -6.24
CA PHE A 926 22.01 -18.84 -4.83
C PHE A 926 20.81 -18.52 -3.94
N ARG A 927 20.63 -19.27 -2.86
CA ARG A 927 19.56 -19.01 -1.89
C ARG A 927 19.72 -17.65 -1.22
N GLY A 928 18.66 -16.84 -1.25
CA GLY A 928 18.64 -15.46 -0.71
C GLY A 928 19.17 -15.37 0.72
N THR A 929 18.69 -16.25 1.61
CA THR A 929 19.03 -16.22 3.04
C THR A 929 20.50 -16.52 3.36
N THR A 930 21.23 -17.21 2.48
CA THR A 930 22.50 -17.89 2.87
C THR A 930 23.61 -17.89 1.83
N GLY A 931 23.33 -17.58 0.57
CA GLY A 931 24.27 -17.75 -0.53
C GLY A 931 24.56 -19.21 -0.90
N ALA A 932 23.72 -20.16 -0.44
CA ALA A 932 23.85 -21.56 -0.77
C ALA A 932 23.56 -21.79 -2.26
N GLN A 933 24.50 -22.38 -2.99
CA GLN A 933 24.37 -22.61 -4.44
C GLN A 933 23.37 -23.74 -4.72
N LEU A 934 22.14 -23.38 -5.10
CA LEU A 934 21.07 -24.32 -5.47
C LEU A 934 21.30 -24.90 -6.87
N PHE A 935 21.55 -24.01 -7.84
CA PHE A 935 21.78 -24.39 -9.23
C PHE A 935 23.12 -23.88 -9.76
N LYS A 936 23.69 -24.61 -10.73
CA LYS A 936 24.86 -24.17 -11.50
C LYS A 936 24.95 -24.88 -12.86
N THR A 937 25.00 -24.11 -13.94
CA THR A 937 25.21 -24.63 -15.31
C THR A 937 26.20 -23.78 -16.10
N ARG A 938 26.78 -24.33 -17.18
CA ARG A 938 27.81 -23.64 -17.97
C ARG A 938 27.22 -22.92 -19.18
N ILE A 939 27.36 -21.60 -19.20
CA ILE A 939 26.94 -20.72 -20.31
C ILE A 939 28.17 -19.92 -20.75
N GLY A 940 28.62 -19.02 -19.87
CA GLY A 940 29.80 -18.19 -19.99
C GLY A 940 29.60 -16.93 -20.84
N SER A 941 30.33 -15.89 -20.45
CA SER A 941 30.36 -14.58 -21.08
C SER A 941 31.77 -13.98 -20.89
N ARG A 942 32.12 -12.96 -21.66
CA ARG A 942 33.20 -12.02 -21.30
C ARG A 942 32.84 -11.12 -20.12
N THR A 943 31.56 -11.04 -19.78
CA THR A 943 30.94 -10.08 -18.85
C THR A 943 31.10 -8.60 -19.23
N ARG A 944 30.03 -7.86 -18.97
CA ARG A 944 29.91 -6.41 -18.92
C ARG A 944 29.04 -6.09 -17.70
N THR A 945 27.83 -5.60 -17.92
CA THR A 945 26.81 -5.24 -16.93
C THR A 945 25.52 -6.02 -17.18
N GLU A 946 25.55 -7.02 -18.07
CA GLU A 946 24.41 -7.88 -18.35
C GLU A 946 24.07 -8.76 -17.16
N TYR A 947 22.82 -9.21 -17.12
CA TYR A 947 22.30 -10.12 -16.11
C TYR A 947 21.22 -11.03 -16.73
N PRO A 948 20.95 -12.21 -16.15
CA PRO A 948 19.76 -13.00 -16.46
C PRO A 948 18.49 -12.20 -16.14
N ILE A 949 17.42 -12.38 -16.89
CA ILE A 949 16.08 -11.90 -16.51
C ILE A 949 15.19 -13.12 -16.22
N ILE A 950 14.22 -12.95 -15.31
CA ILE A 950 13.20 -13.95 -14.99
C ILE A 950 11.87 -13.36 -15.45
N VAL A 951 11.19 -14.03 -16.37
CA VAL A 951 9.95 -13.56 -17.00
C VAL A 951 9.31 -14.71 -17.77
N ASP A 952 7.99 -14.83 -17.71
CA ASP A 952 7.19 -15.68 -18.61
C ASP A 952 7.42 -15.23 -20.06
N VAL A 953 8.01 -16.09 -20.90
CA VAL A 953 8.32 -15.77 -22.30
C VAL A 953 7.49 -16.53 -23.32
N ASP A 954 6.76 -17.59 -22.95
CA ASP A 954 5.89 -18.33 -23.88
C ASP A 954 4.38 -18.29 -23.54
N ASN A 955 4.03 -17.58 -22.48
CA ASN A 955 2.67 -17.26 -21.99
C ASN A 955 1.91 -18.47 -21.46
N ASP A 956 2.60 -19.33 -20.70
CA ASP A 956 2.02 -20.49 -20.03
C ASP A 956 1.71 -20.29 -18.53
N ASN A 957 2.15 -19.16 -17.94
CA ASN A 957 2.07 -18.74 -16.53
C ASN A 957 3.16 -19.32 -15.59
N ASN A 958 4.20 -19.96 -16.12
CA ASN A 958 5.47 -20.16 -15.42
C ASN A 958 6.43 -18.97 -15.71
N ALA A 959 7.71 -19.07 -15.33
CA ALA A 959 8.65 -17.95 -15.55
C ALA A 959 10.10 -18.41 -15.77
N GLU A 960 10.66 -18.03 -16.92
CA GLU A 960 11.90 -18.61 -17.42
C GLU A 960 13.09 -17.68 -17.18
N ILE A 961 14.25 -18.29 -16.95
CA ILE A 961 15.52 -17.58 -16.82
C ILE A 961 16.14 -17.39 -18.21
N VAL A 962 15.95 -16.21 -18.80
CA VAL A 962 16.54 -15.82 -20.08
C VAL A 962 17.97 -15.29 -19.87
N VAL A 963 18.95 -15.92 -20.51
CA VAL A 963 20.38 -15.61 -20.30
C VAL A 963 21.11 -15.28 -21.62
N PRO A 964 21.79 -14.11 -21.70
CA PRO A 964 22.68 -13.77 -22.81
C PRO A 964 24.01 -14.55 -22.74
N SER A 965 24.62 -14.84 -23.89
CA SER A 965 25.85 -15.64 -23.97
C SER A 965 26.78 -15.29 -25.13
N ASN A 966 28.07 -15.49 -24.90
CA ASN A 966 29.11 -15.34 -25.91
C ASN A 966 30.26 -16.35 -25.68
N SER A 967 31.10 -16.54 -26.70
CA SER A 967 31.98 -17.70 -26.85
C SER A 967 33.46 -17.44 -26.55
N TYR A 968 33.80 -16.25 -26.04
CA TYR A 968 35.16 -15.80 -25.77
C TYR A 968 35.35 -15.44 -24.28
N HIS A 969 36.60 -15.22 -23.87
CA HIS A 969 37.02 -14.83 -22.50
C HIS A 969 36.64 -15.74 -21.31
N GLY A 970 35.82 -16.77 -21.51
CA GLY A 970 35.33 -17.72 -20.50
C GLY A 970 34.13 -18.54 -21.02
N GLY A 971 33.44 -17.91 -21.97
CA GLY A 971 32.37 -18.38 -22.83
C GLY A 971 32.42 -19.81 -23.37
N TYR A 972 31.23 -20.30 -23.74
CA TYR A 972 31.02 -21.61 -24.36
C TYR A 972 29.86 -21.65 -25.34
N LYS A 973 28.77 -20.94 -25.03
CA LYS A 973 27.59 -20.78 -25.90
C LYS A 973 27.65 -19.46 -26.68
N THR A 974 26.66 -19.21 -27.52
CA THR A 974 26.43 -17.97 -28.26
C THR A 974 24.93 -17.71 -28.31
N GLY A 975 24.51 -16.45 -28.30
CA GLY A 975 23.12 -16.07 -28.40
C GLY A 975 22.38 -16.07 -27.07
N ILE A 976 21.14 -16.52 -27.08
CA ILE A 976 20.23 -16.56 -25.92
C ILE A 976 20.02 -18.02 -25.49
N GLN A 977 19.89 -18.25 -24.18
CA GLN A 977 19.40 -19.50 -23.62
C GLN A 977 18.22 -19.20 -22.70
N VAL A 978 17.23 -20.09 -22.68
CA VAL A 978 16.05 -20.00 -21.82
C VAL A 978 16.00 -21.25 -20.93
N PHE A 979 15.61 -21.04 -19.66
CA PHE A 979 15.53 -22.08 -18.65
C PHE A 979 14.33 -21.88 -17.72
N GLY A 980 13.24 -22.59 -17.97
CA GLY A 980 12.15 -22.84 -17.02
C GLY A 980 12.43 -24.07 -16.14
N ASP A 981 11.37 -24.63 -15.55
CA ASP A 981 11.47 -25.76 -14.62
C ASP A 981 11.38 -27.13 -15.31
N ALA A 982 12.17 -28.11 -14.85
CA ALA A 982 12.15 -29.48 -15.40
C ALA A 982 10.85 -30.27 -15.19
N ASN A 983 9.83 -29.69 -14.53
CA ASN A 983 8.51 -30.26 -14.34
C ASN A 983 7.41 -29.53 -15.14
N ASP A 984 7.74 -28.56 -16.00
CA ASP A 984 6.81 -27.97 -16.98
C ASP A 984 6.47 -28.95 -18.12
N THR A 985 5.23 -28.89 -18.64
CA THR A 985 4.64 -29.96 -19.49
C THR A 985 3.57 -29.58 -20.50
#